data_AF-A0AAW0BZL4-F1
#
_entry.id   AF-A0AAW0BZL4-F1
#
_cell.length_a   1.000
_cell.length_b   1.000
_cell.length_c   1.000
_cell.angle_alpha   90.00
_cell.angle_beta   90.00
_cell.angle_gamma   90.00
#
_symmetry.space_group_name_H-M   'P 1'
#
loop_
_entity.id
_entity.type
_entity.pdbx_description
1 polymer ?
#
loop_
_entity_poly.entity_id
_entity_poly.type
_entity_poly.pdbx_seq_one_letter_code
_entity_poly.pdbx_strand_id
1 'polypeptide(L)'
;MSIIGAPDHIFDGIDFTEEVSDEEWAWRDSFIQAASDDPIKFINSFKETSAQGLFALAHCWIYASHLMPDEVFLKSFIHHTNATNIPNDITPPIENDASERAWAAFIGLGGKSLCDNPAFRSLLIKAWPGIFEWSRYFYSQRVSSSKNTEIAGESVNVICRVIYQLVYDKALLPRMRSTDGIVTLFTKLWMHPAAPTISVSFIMHTLFFDATWDEIEQVVYATSGNHPKIIAKIAVDRLRAALAESSSMNPPKISQTTHAIGVLNRFPRHRLTRAILEENACWVVTRMLVLTADVVLSKSRSSSLSVGDYEQSIESVNAGFTFLRFALVRDSSPRWVAQAVDAGLLRALCRLSPFVEDELPQFSRECVQHILGDTLPKHLVYLSVVKLLDREMHDIDAEMLKVGVERSWLDRDWRSLQHVLICRRSVAKLAQEDKGAAKISCDSKKCGKIAPKKELQRCGGCLSVYYCSKECQREAWSNHRALCRLRTEDLASRTEERNTIFSKLDGQFLRELISSDANLHLGHLQALAKRKFPHEKQGEYFALCLDYTDLRYPTGTCSLKDVRTYVFPPMNGEDEDEELISTHNDEMIKMVLRDPKAYTFIEARFAWGERRITRNFMIRPNIWEETIPQMVNVSGRKTCANENVEENMPRFLQQLMCMGL
;
A
#
# COMPACT_ATOMS: atom_id res chain seq x y z
N MET A 1 -7.68 0.30 -24.57
CA MET A 1 -8.58 -0.42 -23.66
C MET A 1 -9.97 0.20 -23.75
N SER A 2 -10.91 -0.53 -24.36
CA SER A 2 -12.34 -0.26 -24.28
C SER A 2 -12.78 -0.49 -22.84
N ILE A 3 -13.42 0.50 -22.24
CA ILE A 3 -14.06 0.34 -20.93
C ILE A 3 -15.37 -0.37 -21.27
N ILE A 4 -15.42 -1.68 -21.01
CA ILE A 4 -16.60 -2.54 -21.14
C ILE A 4 -17.11 -2.72 -19.70
N GLY A 5 -18.41 -2.55 -19.47
CA GLY A 5 -19.04 -2.80 -18.15
C GLY A 5 -19.62 -1.57 -17.43
N ALA A 6 -20.36 -0.69 -18.12
CA ALA A 6 -21.26 0.23 -17.43
C ALA A 6 -22.48 -0.57 -16.93
N PRO A 7 -22.75 -0.66 -15.62
CA PRO A 7 -23.98 -1.29 -15.16
C PRO A 7 -25.14 -0.35 -15.47
N ASP A 8 -26.04 -0.77 -16.36
CA ASP A 8 -27.27 -0.04 -16.72
C ASP A 8 -28.23 0.17 -15.53
N HIS A 9 -27.91 -0.35 -14.34
CA HIS A 9 -28.81 -0.46 -13.18
C HIS A 9 -28.42 0.37 -11.94
N ILE A 10 -27.51 1.34 -12.04
CA ILE A 10 -27.12 2.17 -10.85
C ILE A 10 -28.15 3.30 -10.56
N PHE A 11 -29.12 3.52 -11.45
CA PHE A 11 -30.09 4.61 -11.32
C PHE A 11 -31.33 4.30 -10.46
N ASP A 12 -31.50 3.06 -9.98
CA ASP A 12 -32.75 2.59 -9.33
C ASP A 12 -32.92 3.04 -7.85
N GLY A 13 -32.17 4.03 -7.38
CA GLY A 13 -32.06 4.34 -5.94
C GLY A 13 -32.65 5.65 -5.45
N ILE A 14 -33.25 6.48 -6.30
CA ILE A 14 -33.91 7.73 -5.87
C ILE A 14 -35.31 7.77 -6.45
N ASP A 15 -36.26 7.51 -5.56
CA ASP A 15 -37.67 7.74 -5.78
C ASP A 15 -37.87 9.26 -5.80
N PHE A 16 -38.15 9.83 -6.97
CA PHE A 16 -38.67 11.20 -7.08
C PHE A 16 -40.19 11.17 -6.79
N THR A 17 -40.58 10.54 -5.66
CA THR A 17 -41.98 10.47 -5.20
C THR A 17 -42.35 11.64 -4.31
N GLU A 18 -41.84 12.84 -4.60
CA GLU A 18 -42.70 13.99 -4.37
C GLU A 18 -43.82 13.89 -5.40
N GLU A 19 -45.06 13.73 -4.92
CA GLU A 19 -46.25 13.74 -5.76
C GLU A 19 -46.21 14.98 -6.66
N VAL A 20 -45.89 14.78 -7.93
CA VAL A 20 -45.95 15.81 -8.96
C VAL A 20 -47.35 16.39 -8.91
N SER A 21 -47.45 17.69 -8.63
CA SER A 21 -48.73 18.36 -8.46
C SER A 21 -49.56 18.28 -9.74
N ASP A 22 -50.89 18.29 -9.63
CA ASP A 22 -51.78 18.33 -10.80
C ASP A 22 -51.47 19.52 -11.73
N GLU A 23 -50.91 20.60 -11.17
CA GLU A 23 -50.48 21.79 -11.88
C GLU A 23 -49.24 21.51 -12.75
N GLU A 24 -48.25 20.77 -12.26
CA GLU A 24 -47.07 20.33 -13.01
C GLU A 24 -47.41 19.34 -14.13
N TRP A 25 -48.39 18.46 -13.91
CA TRP A 25 -48.90 17.57 -14.97
C TRP A 25 -49.65 18.33 -16.07
N ALA A 26 -50.49 19.30 -15.71
CA ALA A 26 -51.16 20.16 -16.68
C ALA A 26 -50.15 21.02 -17.47
N TRP A 27 -49.10 21.50 -16.80
CA TRP A 27 -48.01 22.23 -17.44
C TRP A 27 -47.23 21.35 -18.41
N ARG A 28 -46.90 20.10 -18.03
CA ARG A 28 -46.28 19.08 -18.89
C ARG A 28 -47.06 18.89 -20.19
N ASP A 29 -48.38 18.69 -20.10
CA ASP A 29 -49.20 18.36 -21.27
C ASP A 29 -49.35 19.56 -22.22
N SER A 30 -49.48 20.78 -21.69
CA SER A 30 -49.45 22.02 -22.49
C SER A 30 -48.10 22.23 -23.18
N PHE A 31 -47.02 21.85 -22.50
CA PHE A 31 -45.64 21.97 -22.97
C PHE A 31 -45.31 20.96 -24.09
N ILE A 32 -45.78 19.72 -23.98
CA ILE A 32 -45.67 18.68 -25.03
C ILE A 32 -46.36 19.12 -26.32
N GLN A 33 -47.55 19.72 -26.19
CA GLN A 33 -48.30 20.23 -27.34
C GLN A 33 -47.54 21.36 -28.04
N ALA A 34 -47.01 22.33 -27.27
CA ALA A 34 -46.22 23.44 -27.83
C ALA A 34 -44.89 23.00 -28.46
N ALA A 35 -44.22 21.98 -27.90
CA ALA A 35 -43.00 21.40 -28.47
C ALA A 35 -43.24 20.72 -29.82
N SER A 36 -44.40 20.07 -29.96
CA SER A 36 -44.80 19.33 -31.16
C SER A 36 -45.20 20.27 -32.31
N ASP A 37 -45.75 21.44 -31.98
CA ASP A 37 -46.30 22.39 -32.95
C ASP A 37 -45.23 23.32 -33.59
N ASP A 38 -44.22 23.79 -32.84
CA ASP A 38 -43.10 24.61 -33.38
C ASP A 38 -41.81 24.47 -32.54
N PRO A 39 -40.94 23.50 -32.86
CA PRO A 39 -39.71 23.22 -32.10
C PRO A 39 -38.74 24.40 -32.02
N ILE A 40 -38.69 25.31 -33.00
CA ILE A 40 -37.71 26.42 -33.03
C ILE A 40 -38.17 27.56 -32.15
N LYS A 41 -39.46 27.93 -32.23
CA LYS A 41 -40.06 28.93 -31.34
C LYS A 41 -40.00 28.45 -29.88
N PHE A 42 -40.25 27.17 -29.68
CA PHE A 42 -40.12 26.49 -28.40
C PHE A 42 -38.68 26.47 -27.87
N ILE A 43 -37.69 26.27 -28.74
CA ILE A 43 -36.28 26.38 -28.35
C ILE A 43 -35.93 27.80 -27.88
N ASN A 44 -36.48 28.82 -28.53
CA ASN A 44 -36.23 30.21 -28.14
C ASN A 44 -36.91 30.58 -26.82
N SER A 45 -38.06 29.98 -26.47
CA SER A 45 -38.69 30.19 -25.17
C SER A 45 -37.90 29.62 -23.98
N PHE A 46 -36.94 28.71 -24.21
CA PHE A 46 -36.08 28.19 -23.14
C PHE A 46 -35.23 29.25 -22.45
N LYS A 47 -34.85 30.31 -23.17
CA LYS A 47 -34.03 31.40 -22.61
C LYS A 47 -34.78 32.19 -21.53
N GLU A 48 -36.11 32.19 -21.60
CA GLU A 48 -37.00 32.94 -20.70
C GLU A 48 -37.80 32.02 -19.78
N THR A 49 -37.49 30.71 -19.77
CA THR A 49 -38.22 29.72 -18.95
C THR A 49 -37.95 29.91 -17.46
N SER A 50 -39.01 29.82 -16.64
CA SER A 50 -38.92 29.91 -15.19
C SER A 50 -38.21 28.70 -14.57
N ALA A 51 -37.78 28.81 -13.32
CA ALA A 51 -37.19 27.68 -12.58
C ALA A 51 -38.15 26.47 -12.52
N GLN A 52 -39.43 26.71 -12.20
CA GLN A 52 -40.48 25.66 -12.22
C GLN A 52 -40.58 24.96 -13.58
N GLY A 53 -40.57 25.72 -14.68
CA GLY A 53 -40.57 25.14 -16.02
C GLY A 53 -39.32 24.29 -16.31
N LEU A 54 -38.16 24.68 -15.77
CA LEU A 54 -36.93 23.90 -15.88
C LEU A 54 -36.94 22.63 -15.02
N PHE A 55 -37.59 22.63 -13.86
CA PHE A 55 -37.81 21.42 -13.06
C PHE A 55 -38.71 20.42 -13.80
N ALA A 56 -39.83 20.91 -14.35
CA ALA A 56 -40.71 20.09 -15.19
C ALA A 56 -39.94 19.50 -16.39
N LEU A 57 -39.10 20.31 -17.04
CA LEU A 57 -38.23 19.87 -18.13
C LEU A 57 -37.22 18.79 -17.71
N ALA A 58 -36.58 18.94 -16.55
CA ALA A 58 -35.65 17.94 -16.03
C ALA A 58 -36.38 16.61 -15.78
N HIS A 59 -37.56 16.67 -15.17
CA HIS A 59 -38.42 15.50 -14.95
C HIS A 59 -38.87 14.85 -16.26
N CYS A 60 -39.33 15.64 -17.24
CA CYS A 60 -39.67 15.16 -18.58
C CYS A 60 -38.48 14.47 -19.26
N TRP A 61 -37.27 15.00 -19.13
CA TRP A 61 -36.11 14.39 -19.75
C TRP A 61 -35.78 13.02 -19.14
N ILE A 62 -35.91 12.91 -17.82
CA ILE A 62 -35.62 11.67 -17.09
C ILE A 62 -36.67 10.59 -17.40
N TYR A 63 -37.96 10.93 -17.32
CA TYR A 63 -39.04 9.93 -17.33
C TYR A 63 -39.81 9.83 -18.65
N ALA A 64 -39.68 10.82 -19.53
CA ALA A 64 -40.47 10.93 -20.74
C ALA A 64 -39.67 11.49 -21.93
N SER A 65 -38.39 11.11 -22.05
CA SER A 65 -37.50 11.57 -23.14
C SER A 65 -37.97 11.23 -24.56
N HIS A 66 -38.97 10.35 -24.74
CA HIS A 66 -39.58 10.08 -26.04
C HIS A 66 -40.38 11.28 -26.60
N LEU A 67 -40.72 12.25 -25.75
CA LEU A 67 -41.56 13.40 -26.12
C LEU A 67 -40.82 14.45 -26.94
N MET A 68 -39.49 14.53 -26.82
CA MET A 68 -38.66 15.51 -27.54
C MET A 68 -37.25 14.96 -27.78
N PRO A 69 -36.53 15.41 -28.82
CA PRO A 69 -35.13 15.02 -29.00
C PRO A 69 -34.25 15.43 -27.82
N ASP A 70 -33.42 14.50 -27.33
CA ASP A 70 -32.47 14.73 -26.22
C ASP A 70 -31.59 15.99 -26.41
N GLU A 71 -31.30 16.37 -27.66
CA GLU A 71 -30.53 17.58 -28.00
C GLU A 71 -31.22 18.87 -27.52
N VAL A 72 -32.55 18.90 -27.52
CA VAL A 72 -33.36 20.08 -27.13
C VAL A 72 -33.22 20.32 -25.63
N PHE A 73 -33.40 19.27 -24.83
CA PHE A 73 -33.20 19.30 -23.39
C PHE A 73 -31.78 19.74 -23.04
N LEU A 74 -30.78 19.10 -23.65
CA LEU A 74 -29.38 19.39 -23.40
C LEU A 74 -29.02 20.86 -23.70
N LYS A 75 -29.47 21.41 -24.83
CA LYS A 75 -29.23 22.83 -25.17
C LYS A 75 -29.87 23.79 -24.18
N SER A 76 -31.07 23.47 -23.69
CA SER A 76 -31.75 24.27 -22.67
C SER A 76 -30.95 24.29 -21.35
N PHE A 77 -30.53 23.12 -20.87
CA PHE A 77 -29.76 23.05 -19.63
C PHE A 77 -28.37 23.69 -19.74
N ILE A 78 -27.70 23.54 -20.88
CA ILE A 78 -26.42 24.23 -21.16
C ILE A 78 -26.59 25.74 -21.19
N HIS A 79 -27.73 26.26 -21.68
CA HIS A 79 -27.98 27.70 -21.71
C HIS A 79 -28.03 28.29 -20.30
N HIS A 80 -28.77 27.66 -19.38
CA HIS A 80 -28.92 28.12 -18.00
C HIS A 80 -27.67 27.88 -17.15
N THR A 81 -26.84 26.90 -17.52
CA THR A 81 -25.54 26.61 -16.86
C THR A 81 -24.36 27.32 -17.52
N ASN A 82 -24.60 28.40 -18.27
CA ASN A 82 -23.53 29.25 -18.78
C ASN A 82 -22.87 30.06 -17.65
N ALA A 83 -21.55 30.17 -17.65
CA ALA A 83 -20.78 30.94 -16.67
C ALA A 83 -21.21 32.42 -16.61
N THR A 84 -21.71 33.00 -17.71
CA THR A 84 -22.17 34.40 -17.75
C THR A 84 -23.40 34.66 -16.88
N ASN A 85 -24.11 33.61 -16.47
CA ASN A 85 -25.33 33.72 -15.68
C ASN A 85 -25.06 33.61 -14.17
N ILE A 86 -23.81 33.38 -13.76
CA ILE A 86 -23.45 33.20 -12.36
C ILE A 86 -23.55 34.54 -11.62
N PRO A 87 -24.31 34.62 -10.51
CA PRO A 87 -24.37 35.82 -9.69
C PRO A 87 -23.00 36.18 -9.11
N ASN A 88 -22.72 37.49 -8.97
CA ASN A 88 -21.46 37.97 -8.37
C ASN A 88 -21.36 37.66 -6.87
N ASP A 89 -22.50 37.69 -6.17
CA ASP A 89 -22.59 37.49 -4.73
C ASP A 89 -23.21 36.12 -4.42
N ILE A 90 -22.74 35.47 -3.36
CA ILE A 90 -23.32 34.23 -2.85
C ILE A 90 -24.48 34.60 -1.92
N THR A 91 -25.71 34.59 -2.46
CA THR A 91 -26.95 34.78 -1.68
C THR A 91 -27.73 33.48 -1.57
N PRO A 92 -28.55 33.27 -0.52
CA PRO A 92 -29.48 32.15 -0.48
C PRO A 92 -30.34 32.07 -1.74
N PRO A 93 -30.77 30.87 -2.19
CA PRO A 93 -31.62 30.73 -3.37
C PRO A 93 -32.88 31.58 -3.26
N ILE A 94 -33.15 32.38 -4.30
CA ILE A 94 -34.39 33.16 -4.44
C ILE A 94 -35.24 32.51 -5.53
N GLU A 95 -36.54 32.36 -5.29
CA GLU A 95 -37.47 31.76 -6.24
C GLU A 95 -37.32 32.39 -7.63
N ASN A 96 -37.13 31.51 -8.63
CA ASN A 96 -36.98 31.90 -10.03
C ASN A 96 -35.83 32.89 -10.31
N ASP A 97 -34.78 32.91 -9.48
CA ASP A 97 -33.55 33.61 -9.81
C ASP A 97 -32.65 32.80 -10.76
N ALA A 98 -31.50 33.35 -11.15
CA ALA A 98 -30.56 32.67 -12.04
C ALA A 98 -29.99 31.38 -11.41
N SER A 99 -29.82 31.35 -10.09
CA SER A 99 -29.29 30.18 -9.37
C SER A 99 -30.31 29.04 -9.28
N GLU A 100 -31.59 29.35 -9.08
CA GLU A 100 -32.72 28.41 -9.12
C GLU A 100 -32.89 27.79 -10.51
N ARG A 101 -32.86 28.62 -11.58
CA ARG A 101 -32.92 28.12 -12.95
C ARG A 101 -31.73 27.21 -13.30
N ALA A 102 -30.51 27.63 -12.93
CA ALA A 102 -29.32 26.81 -13.15
C ALA A 102 -29.34 25.52 -12.30
N TRP A 103 -29.95 25.54 -11.12
CA TRP A 103 -30.10 24.36 -10.26
C TRP A 103 -31.03 23.31 -10.88
N ALA A 104 -32.19 23.73 -11.37
CA ALA A 104 -33.11 22.87 -12.11
C ALA A 104 -32.42 22.26 -13.35
N ALA A 105 -31.61 23.05 -14.05
CA ALA A 105 -30.82 22.57 -15.17
C ALA A 105 -29.74 21.53 -14.76
N PHE A 106 -29.13 21.68 -13.58
CA PHE A 106 -28.19 20.70 -13.02
C PHE A 106 -28.85 19.35 -12.73
N ILE A 107 -30.07 19.37 -12.19
CA ILE A 107 -30.86 18.14 -11.95
C ILE A 107 -31.10 17.42 -13.28
N GLY A 108 -31.49 18.16 -14.32
CA GLY A 108 -31.64 17.62 -15.67
C GLY A 108 -30.34 17.00 -16.21
N LEU A 109 -29.22 17.73 -16.13
CA LEU A 109 -27.90 17.23 -16.59
C LEU A 109 -27.43 15.98 -15.84
N GLY A 110 -27.82 15.81 -14.57
CA GLY A 110 -27.49 14.62 -13.77
C GLY A 110 -28.45 13.43 -13.97
N GLY A 111 -29.48 13.60 -14.79
CA GLY A 111 -30.61 12.68 -14.93
C GLY A 111 -30.42 11.51 -15.91
N LYS A 112 -29.54 11.64 -16.90
CA LYS A 112 -29.37 10.66 -18.00
C LYS A 112 -27.90 10.52 -18.40
N SER A 113 -27.51 9.38 -18.97
CA SER A 113 -26.18 9.22 -19.59
C SER A 113 -26.10 10.08 -20.87
N LEU A 114 -25.12 10.98 -20.92
CA LEU A 114 -25.01 11.98 -22.00
C LEU A 114 -23.86 11.71 -23.00
N CYS A 115 -22.93 10.82 -22.65
CA CYS A 115 -21.61 10.77 -23.28
C CYS A 115 -21.49 9.80 -24.47
N ASP A 116 -22.51 8.97 -24.71
CA ASP A 116 -22.53 8.00 -25.80
C ASP A 116 -22.85 8.64 -27.17
N ASN A 117 -23.41 9.85 -27.18
CA ASN A 117 -23.73 10.58 -28.41
C ASN A 117 -22.61 11.59 -28.79
N PRO A 118 -21.94 11.44 -29.95
CA PRO A 118 -20.89 12.35 -30.40
C PRO A 118 -21.32 13.82 -30.51
N ALA A 119 -22.59 14.10 -30.85
CA ALA A 119 -23.11 15.45 -30.92
C ALA A 119 -23.18 16.10 -29.53
N PHE A 120 -23.64 15.35 -28.52
CA PHE A 120 -23.74 15.84 -27.14
C PHE A 120 -22.38 16.07 -26.53
N ARG A 121 -21.40 15.21 -26.80
CA ARG A 121 -20.00 15.39 -26.40
C ARG A 121 -19.48 16.77 -26.82
N SER A 122 -19.71 17.18 -28.06
CA SER A 122 -19.24 18.48 -28.56
C SER A 122 -19.86 19.67 -27.83
N LEU A 123 -21.13 19.56 -27.42
CA LEU A 123 -21.86 20.57 -26.66
C LEU A 123 -21.36 20.62 -25.21
N LEU A 124 -21.21 19.46 -24.56
CA LEU A 124 -20.73 19.34 -23.19
C LEU A 124 -19.30 19.85 -23.02
N ILE A 125 -18.41 19.58 -24.00
CA ILE A 125 -17.05 20.14 -24.01
C ILE A 125 -17.06 21.67 -23.99
N LYS A 126 -17.99 22.31 -24.72
CA LYS A 126 -18.13 23.77 -24.74
C LYS A 126 -18.77 24.29 -23.46
N ALA A 127 -19.70 23.54 -22.88
CA ALA A 127 -20.44 23.91 -21.68
C ALA A 127 -19.63 23.72 -20.37
N TRP A 128 -18.62 22.85 -20.38
CA TRP A 128 -17.87 22.46 -19.19
C TRP A 128 -17.39 23.62 -18.29
N PRO A 129 -16.81 24.72 -18.81
CA PRO A 129 -16.41 25.84 -17.94
C PRO A 129 -17.58 26.41 -17.13
N GLY A 130 -18.76 26.53 -17.74
CA GLY A 130 -19.98 26.96 -17.05
C GLY A 130 -20.46 25.94 -16.01
N ILE A 131 -20.51 24.66 -16.40
CA ILE A 131 -20.88 23.57 -15.48
C ILE A 131 -19.94 23.52 -14.27
N PHE A 132 -18.64 23.71 -14.46
CA PHE A 132 -17.69 23.71 -13.35
C PHE A 132 -17.89 24.91 -12.42
N GLU A 133 -17.98 26.13 -12.95
CA GLU A 133 -18.16 27.33 -12.14
C GLU A 133 -19.51 27.32 -11.39
N TRP A 134 -20.58 26.83 -12.02
CA TRP A 134 -21.85 26.60 -11.33
C TRP A 134 -21.73 25.54 -10.23
N SER A 135 -20.93 24.48 -10.43
CA SER A 135 -20.66 23.48 -9.37
C SER A 135 -19.97 24.12 -8.16
N ARG A 136 -19.02 25.03 -8.38
CA ARG A 136 -18.38 25.82 -7.30
C ARG A 136 -19.36 26.75 -6.60
N TYR A 137 -20.20 27.42 -7.39
CA TYR A 137 -21.24 28.32 -6.87
C TYR A 137 -22.24 27.55 -6.01
N PHE A 138 -22.78 26.43 -6.48
CA PHE A 138 -23.72 25.60 -5.72
C PHE A 138 -23.09 24.95 -4.50
N TYR A 139 -21.84 24.50 -4.57
CA TYR A 139 -21.13 24.07 -3.37
C TYR A 139 -21.07 25.21 -2.34
N SER A 140 -20.80 26.43 -2.77
CA SER A 140 -20.74 27.57 -1.87
C SER A 140 -22.12 27.90 -1.27
N GLN A 141 -23.12 28.09 -2.13
CA GLN A 141 -24.49 28.53 -1.80
C GLN A 141 -25.34 27.48 -1.07
N ARG A 142 -25.29 26.22 -1.52
CA ARG A 142 -26.22 25.16 -1.08
C ARG A 142 -25.58 24.11 -0.18
N VAL A 143 -24.24 24.01 -0.15
CA VAL A 143 -23.53 23.07 0.71
C VAL A 143 -22.85 23.79 1.87
N SER A 144 -21.93 24.72 1.59
CA SER A 144 -21.10 25.33 2.63
C SER A 144 -21.82 26.37 3.49
N SER A 145 -22.75 27.15 2.92
CA SER A 145 -23.56 28.11 3.67
C SER A 145 -24.87 27.54 4.21
N SER A 146 -25.24 26.31 3.86
CA SER A 146 -26.50 25.72 4.32
C SER A 146 -26.42 25.31 5.79
N LYS A 147 -27.44 25.68 6.56
CA LYS A 147 -27.66 25.17 7.92
C LYS A 147 -28.42 23.85 7.92
N ASN A 148 -29.08 23.50 6.81
CA ASN A 148 -29.81 22.25 6.66
C ASN A 148 -28.89 21.19 6.02
N THR A 149 -28.54 20.17 6.81
CA THR A 149 -27.64 19.09 6.41
C THR A 149 -28.23 18.18 5.33
N GLU A 150 -29.56 18.07 5.26
CA GLU A 150 -30.26 17.27 4.25
C GLU A 150 -30.17 17.93 2.88
N ILE A 151 -30.57 19.21 2.78
CA ILE A 151 -30.43 20.02 1.57
C ILE A 151 -28.97 20.08 1.09
N ALA A 152 -28.02 20.22 2.02
CA ALA A 152 -26.60 20.18 1.70
C ALA A 152 -26.18 18.83 1.10
N GLY A 153 -26.70 17.73 1.65
CA GLY A 153 -26.43 16.37 1.17
C GLY A 153 -27.02 16.09 -0.21
N GLU A 154 -28.27 16.45 -0.44
CA GLU A 154 -28.93 16.38 -1.75
C GLU A 154 -28.17 17.22 -2.77
N SER A 155 -27.73 18.40 -2.38
CA SER A 155 -26.97 19.29 -3.26
C SER A 155 -25.64 18.66 -3.69
N VAL A 156 -24.93 18.02 -2.76
CA VAL A 156 -23.72 17.24 -3.06
C VAL A 156 -24.03 16.09 -4.02
N ASN A 157 -25.15 15.38 -3.82
CA ASN A 157 -25.55 14.27 -4.68
C ASN A 157 -25.77 14.74 -6.13
N VAL A 158 -26.56 15.80 -6.34
CA VAL A 158 -26.83 16.37 -7.68
C VAL A 158 -25.53 16.80 -8.36
N ILE A 159 -24.66 17.55 -7.66
CA ILE A 159 -23.37 17.98 -8.22
C ILE A 159 -22.52 16.77 -8.62
N CYS A 160 -22.43 15.76 -7.74
CA CYS A 160 -21.66 14.54 -8.02
C CYS A 160 -22.23 13.73 -9.17
N ARG A 161 -23.56 13.67 -9.35
CA ARG A 161 -24.20 12.98 -10.48
C ARG A 161 -23.83 13.62 -11.81
N VAL A 162 -23.94 14.94 -11.92
CA VAL A 162 -23.55 15.67 -13.14
C VAL A 162 -22.11 15.35 -13.49
N ILE A 163 -21.20 15.48 -12.52
CA ILE A 163 -19.78 15.23 -12.76
C ILE A 163 -19.54 13.77 -13.14
N TYR A 164 -20.13 12.82 -12.40
CA TYR A 164 -19.96 11.40 -12.62
C TYR A 164 -20.23 11.03 -14.08
N GLN A 165 -21.32 11.55 -14.67
CA GLN A 165 -21.64 11.35 -16.08
C GLN A 165 -20.54 11.89 -17.01
N LEU A 166 -19.98 13.05 -16.67
CA LEU A 166 -18.98 13.74 -17.49
C LEU A 166 -17.59 13.10 -17.42
N VAL A 167 -17.18 12.52 -16.28
CA VAL A 167 -15.83 11.93 -16.16
C VAL A 167 -15.63 10.70 -17.03
N TYR A 168 -16.72 10.03 -17.44
CA TYR A 168 -16.67 8.88 -18.35
C TYR A 168 -16.19 9.24 -19.76
N ASP A 169 -16.40 10.49 -20.19
CA ASP A 169 -16.07 10.88 -21.55
C ASP A 169 -14.57 11.14 -21.72
N LYS A 170 -13.94 10.32 -22.56
CA LYS A 170 -12.49 10.38 -22.82
C LYS A 170 -12.01 11.70 -23.43
N ALA A 171 -12.88 12.45 -24.11
CA ALA A 171 -12.53 13.75 -24.68
C ALA A 171 -12.72 14.90 -23.68
N LEU A 172 -13.64 14.75 -22.73
CA LEU A 172 -13.90 15.73 -21.68
C LEU A 172 -12.93 15.60 -20.50
N LEU A 173 -12.57 14.38 -20.12
CA LEU A 173 -11.74 14.09 -18.95
C LEU A 173 -10.42 14.91 -18.91
N PRO A 174 -9.63 15.04 -20.00
CA PRO A 174 -8.42 15.86 -19.98
C PRO A 174 -8.69 17.33 -19.66
N ARG A 175 -9.80 17.89 -20.16
CA ARG A 175 -10.21 19.27 -19.87
C ARG A 175 -10.64 19.44 -18.43
N MET A 176 -11.37 18.46 -17.89
CA MET A 176 -11.76 18.47 -16.47
C MET A 176 -10.52 18.46 -15.57
N ARG A 177 -9.55 17.57 -15.85
CA ARG A 177 -8.29 17.50 -15.10
C ARG A 177 -7.49 18.79 -15.15
N SER A 178 -7.47 19.48 -16.29
CA SER A 178 -6.75 20.76 -16.44
C SER A 178 -7.53 21.98 -15.91
N THR A 179 -8.65 21.79 -15.22
CA THR A 179 -9.49 22.90 -14.75
C THR A 179 -9.03 23.38 -13.37
N ASP A 180 -8.75 24.67 -13.24
CA ASP A 180 -8.23 25.24 -12.00
C ASP A 180 -9.23 25.11 -10.84
N GLY A 181 -8.77 24.54 -9.72
CA GLY A 181 -9.58 24.31 -8.52
C GLY A 181 -10.45 23.06 -8.56
N ILE A 182 -10.38 22.25 -9.63
CA ILE A 182 -11.12 20.98 -9.75
C ILE A 182 -10.81 20.03 -8.58
N VAL A 183 -9.53 19.91 -8.23
CA VAL A 183 -9.05 19.07 -7.13
C VAL A 183 -9.64 19.52 -5.80
N THR A 184 -9.66 20.83 -5.54
CA THR A 184 -10.17 21.39 -4.28
C THR A 184 -11.66 21.18 -4.15
N LEU A 185 -12.44 21.48 -5.19
CA LEU A 185 -13.89 21.28 -5.19
C LEU A 185 -14.24 19.80 -4.97
N PHE A 186 -13.62 18.89 -5.72
CA PHE A 186 -13.93 17.47 -5.59
C PHE A 186 -13.51 16.87 -4.29
N THR A 187 -12.37 17.27 -3.74
CA THR A 187 -11.98 16.78 -2.43
C THR A 187 -13.02 17.17 -1.39
N LYS A 188 -13.53 18.40 -1.44
CA LYS A 188 -14.60 18.87 -0.54
C LYS A 188 -15.92 18.11 -0.74
N LEU A 189 -16.33 17.87 -1.98
CA LEU A 189 -17.52 17.05 -2.29
C LEU A 189 -17.34 15.61 -1.80
N TRP A 190 -16.18 15.01 -2.07
CA TRP A 190 -15.83 13.66 -1.65
C TRP A 190 -15.78 13.53 -0.13
N MET A 191 -15.34 14.55 0.61
CA MET A 191 -15.32 14.52 2.08
C MET A 191 -16.70 14.68 2.73
N HIS A 192 -17.70 15.13 1.99
CA HIS A 192 -19.02 15.41 2.58
C HIS A 192 -19.66 14.11 3.11
N PRO A 193 -20.24 14.11 4.33
CA PRO A 193 -20.80 12.89 4.94
C PRO A 193 -21.93 12.24 4.12
N ALA A 194 -22.76 13.05 3.46
CA ALA A 194 -23.86 12.60 2.62
C ALA A 194 -23.44 12.25 1.17
N ALA A 195 -22.15 12.30 0.85
CA ALA A 195 -21.69 12.05 -0.51
C ALA A 195 -21.95 10.60 -0.95
N PRO A 196 -22.50 10.37 -2.16
CA PRO A 196 -22.79 9.03 -2.66
C PRO A 196 -21.49 8.26 -2.91
N THR A 197 -21.18 7.31 -2.01
CA THR A 197 -19.87 6.64 -1.93
C THR A 197 -19.37 6.10 -3.27
N ILE A 198 -20.25 5.45 -4.06
CA ILE A 198 -19.88 4.88 -5.36
C ILE A 198 -19.44 5.99 -6.32
N SER A 199 -20.30 6.98 -6.55
CA SER A 199 -20.04 8.06 -7.50
C SER A 199 -18.81 8.87 -7.13
N VAL A 200 -18.68 9.29 -5.87
CA VAL A 200 -17.53 10.11 -5.46
C VAL A 200 -16.22 9.32 -5.47
N SER A 201 -16.25 8.02 -5.18
CA SER A 201 -15.03 7.19 -5.25
C SER A 201 -14.63 6.92 -6.70
N PHE A 202 -15.58 6.73 -7.61
CA PHE A 202 -15.32 6.63 -9.05
C PHE A 202 -14.75 7.93 -9.62
N ILE A 203 -15.32 9.09 -9.25
CA ILE A 203 -14.79 10.41 -9.63
C ILE A 203 -13.38 10.59 -9.10
N MET A 204 -13.14 10.26 -7.82
CA MET A 204 -11.82 10.33 -7.19
C MET A 204 -10.81 9.46 -7.92
N HIS A 205 -11.15 8.21 -8.22
CA HIS A 205 -10.28 7.34 -9.00
C HIS A 205 -9.99 7.92 -10.39
N THR A 206 -11.03 8.32 -11.13
CA THR A 206 -10.93 8.68 -12.54
C THR A 206 -10.22 10.02 -12.76
N LEU A 207 -10.55 11.04 -11.97
CA LEU A 207 -9.91 12.35 -12.09
C LEU A 207 -8.45 12.29 -11.68
N PHE A 208 -8.14 11.56 -10.59
CA PHE A 208 -6.81 11.57 -10.01
C PHE A 208 -5.90 10.45 -10.54
N PHE A 209 -6.39 9.58 -11.43
CA PHE A 209 -5.62 8.44 -11.97
C PHE A 209 -4.26 8.86 -12.52
N ASP A 210 -4.17 10.02 -13.19
CA ASP A 210 -2.93 10.61 -13.72
C ASP A 210 -2.49 11.87 -12.97
N ALA A 211 -2.99 12.09 -11.75
CA ALA A 211 -2.61 13.27 -10.97
C ALA A 211 -1.10 13.34 -10.75
N THR A 212 -0.56 14.53 -10.58
CA THR A 212 0.82 14.79 -10.18
C THR A 212 0.95 14.73 -8.66
N TRP A 213 2.20 14.76 -8.17
CA TRP A 213 2.47 14.85 -6.73
C TRP A 213 1.81 16.10 -6.12
N ASP A 214 1.92 17.25 -6.79
CA ASP A 214 1.35 18.52 -6.33
C ASP A 214 -0.18 18.51 -6.31
N GLU A 215 -0.82 17.85 -7.29
CA GLU A 215 -2.28 17.69 -7.31
C GLU A 215 -2.78 16.79 -6.17
N ILE A 216 -2.04 15.74 -5.79
CA ILE A 216 -2.37 14.96 -4.60
C ILE A 216 -2.12 15.75 -3.31
N GLU A 217 -1.13 16.64 -3.30
CA GLU A 217 -0.91 17.53 -2.16
C GLU A 217 -2.03 18.57 -2.02
N GLN A 218 -2.62 19.03 -3.12
CA GLN A 218 -3.84 19.86 -3.11
C GLN A 218 -5.05 19.17 -2.47
N VAL A 219 -5.17 17.84 -2.57
CA VAL A 219 -6.20 17.08 -1.83
C VAL A 219 -6.03 17.29 -0.33
N VAL A 220 -4.79 17.34 0.17
CA VAL A 220 -4.52 17.59 1.59
C VAL A 220 -4.84 19.04 1.95
N TYR A 221 -4.49 20.01 1.09
CA TYR A 221 -4.81 21.43 1.31
C TYR A 221 -6.32 21.74 1.30
N ALA A 222 -7.14 20.89 0.69
CA ALA A 222 -8.59 21.04 0.72
C ALA A 222 -9.21 20.73 2.10
N THR A 223 -8.46 20.12 3.02
CA THR A 223 -8.91 19.81 4.39
C THR A 223 -8.73 20.98 5.35
N SER A 224 -9.60 21.07 6.36
CA SER A 224 -9.39 21.99 7.48
C SER A 224 -8.08 21.67 8.19
N GLY A 225 -7.14 22.62 8.21
CA GLY A 225 -5.84 22.47 8.87
C GLY A 225 -4.78 21.69 8.08
N ASN A 226 -5.03 21.37 6.80
CA ASN A 226 -4.06 20.67 5.93
C ASN A 226 -3.62 19.31 6.51
N HIS A 227 -4.56 18.56 7.08
CA HIS A 227 -4.32 17.31 7.80
C HIS A 227 -4.62 16.08 6.92
N PRO A 228 -3.58 15.33 6.45
CA PRO A 228 -3.77 14.17 5.58
C PRO A 228 -4.54 13.02 6.25
N LYS A 229 -4.52 12.96 7.59
CA LYS A 229 -5.22 11.93 8.37
C LYS A 229 -6.74 11.95 8.17
N ILE A 230 -7.33 13.12 7.90
CA ILE A 230 -8.77 13.23 7.65
C ILE A 230 -9.14 12.49 6.36
N ILE A 231 -8.40 12.74 5.27
CA ILE A 231 -8.60 12.05 3.98
C ILE A 231 -8.36 10.55 4.13
N ALA A 232 -7.26 10.16 4.78
CA ALA A 232 -6.92 8.76 5.01
C ALA A 232 -8.04 8.01 5.75
N LYS A 233 -8.56 8.62 6.83
CA LYS A 233 -9.66 8.05 7.61
C LYS A 233 -10.92 7.88 6.77
N ILE A 234 -11.34 8.90 6.01
CA ILE A 234 -12.53 8.82 5.14
C ILE A 234 -12.36 7.72 4.08
N ALA A 235 -11.17 7.64 3.46
CA ALA A 235 -10.91 6.66 2.40
C ALA A 235 -11.03 5.23 2.94
N VAL A 236 -10.37 4.94 4.05
CA VAL A 236 -10.37 3.59 4.65
C VAL A 236 -11.72 3.26 5.31
N ASP A 237 -12.37 4.21 5.98
CA ASP A 237 -13.67 3.99 6.62
C ASP A 237 -14.78 3.70 5.59
N ARG A 238 -14.72 4.29 4.39
CA ARG A 238 -15.63 3.95 3.29
C ARG A 238 -15.50 2.49 2.85
N LEU A 239 -14.27 1.99 2.71
CA LEU A 239 -14.05 0.58 2.39
C LEU A 239 -14.51 -0.32 3.55
N ARG A 240 -14.21 0.04 4.80
CA ARG A 240 -14.71 -0.71 5.98
C ARG A 240 -16.23 -0.79 6.00
N ALA A 241 -16.91 0.34 5.76
CA ALA A 241 -18.37 0.39 5.69
C ALA A 241 -18.91 -0.49 4.56
N ALA A 242 -18.28 -0.44 3.37
CA ALA A 242 -18.66 -1.29 2.24
C ALA A 242 -18.50 -2.80 2.53
N LEU A 243 -17.50 -3.19 3.34
CA LEU A 243 -17.30 -4.58 3.77
C LEU A 243 -18.24 -5.02 4.90
N ALA A 244 -18.82 -4.07 5.65
CA ALA A 244 -19.67 -4.35 6.81
C ALA A 244 -21.17 -4.38 6.49
N GLU A 245 -21.58 -4.03 5.28
CA GLU A 245 -22.97 -4.08 4.85
C GLU A 245 -23.53 -5.51 4.91
N SER A 246 -24.67 -5.68 5.59
CA SER A 246 -25.27 -6.98 5.95
C SER A 246 -25.94 -7.70 4.78
N SER A 247 -26.28 -6.99 3.71
CA SER A 247 -26.66 -7.58 2.42
C SER A 247 -25.40 -8.07 1.71
N SER A 248 -25.48 -9.20 1.00
CA SER A 248 -24.42 -9.71 0.11
C SER A 248 -23.47 -8.61 -0.38
N MET A 249 -22.17 -8.74 -0.09
CA MET A 249 -21.11 -7.75 -0.43
C MET A 249 -21.46 -6.92 -1.65
N ASN A 250 -21.46 -5.58 -1.54
CA ASN A 250 -21.77 -4.66 -2.66
C ASN A 250 -20.53 -4.47 -3.54
N PRO A 251 -20.37 -5.20 -4.66
CA PRO A 251 -19.09 -5.21 -5.37
C PRO A 251 -18.75 -3.87 -6.04
N PRO A 252 -19.69 -3.11 -6.64
CA PRO A 252 -19.43 -1.76 -7.10
C PRO A 252 -18.84 -0.86 -6.00
N LYS A 253 -19.43 -0.86 -4.80
CA LYS A 253 -18.96 -0.01 -3.70
C LYS A 253 -17.56 -0.39 -3.24
N ILE A 254 -17.26 -1.68 -3.14
CA ILE A 254 -15.94 -2.20 -2.76
C ILE A 254 -14.90 -1.85 -3.83
N SER A 255 -15.22 -2.08 -5.10
CA SER A 255 -14.35 -1.77 -6.24
C SER A 255 -13.98 -0.29 -6.25
N GLN A 256 -14.97 0.61 -6.22
CA GLN A 256 -14.71 2.04 -6.36
C GLN A 256 -13.95 2.62 -5.16
N THR A 257 -14.26 2.19 -3.94
CA THR A 257 -13.53 2.65 -2.75
C THR A 257 -12.09 2.14 -2.72
N THR A 258 -11.84 0.90 -3.17
CA THR A 258 -10.48 0.35 -3.28
C THR A 258 -9.64 1.11 -4.31
N HIS A 259 -10.20 1.43 -5.48
CA HIS A 259 -9.55 2.25 -6.49
C HIS A 259 -9.21 3.67 -5.98
N ALA A 260 -10.13 4.30 -5.25
CA ALA A 260 -9.90 5.60 -4.64
C ALA A 260 -8.75 5.56 -3.61
N ILE A 261 -8.65 4.51 -2.79
CA ILE A 261 -7.51 4.31 -1.88
C ILE A 261 -6.22 4.14 -2.68
N GLY A 262 -6.26 3.35 -3.76
CA GLY A 262 -5.12 3.10 -4.65
C GLY A 262 -4.50 4.38 -5.20
N VAL A 263 -5.32 5.27 -5.76
CA VAL A 263 -4.85 6.52 -6.37
C VAL A 263 -4.26 7.49 -5.34
N LEU A 264 -4.85 7.56 -4.14
CA LEU A 264 -4.37 8.45 -3.07
C LEU A 264 -3.08 7.95 -2.39
N ASN A 265 -2.77 6.65 -2.50
CA ASN A 265 -1.57 6.00 -1.95
C ASN A 265 -0.43 5.85 -2.99
N ARG A 266 -0.56 6.45 -4.17
CA ARG A 266 0.32 6.19 -5.31
C ARG A 266 1.72 6.80 -5.17
N PHE A 267 1.85 7.93 -4.48
CA PHE A 267 3.13 8.65 -4.43
C PHE A 267 3.98 8.23 -3.23
N PRO A 268 5.19 7.68 -3.45
CA PRO A 268 6.10 7.41 -2.36
C PRO A 268 6.49 8.70 -1.63
N ARG A 269 6.71 8.59 -0.31
CA ARG A 269 7.08 9.70 0.60
C ARG A 269 6.07 10.84 0.71
N HIS A 270 4.93 10.76 0.02
CA HIS A 270 3.86 11.73 0.20
C HIS A 270 3.20 11.53 1.58
N ARG A 271 2.91 12.62 2.29
CA ARG A 271 2.31 12.57 3.64
C ARG A 271 0.94 11.89 3.67
N LEU A 272 0.17 12.01 2.58
CA LEU A 272 -1.09 11.30 2.40
C LEU A 272 -0.92 9.77 2.29
N THR A 273 0.03 9.30 1.48
CA THR A 273 0.39 7.86 1.40
C THR A 273 0.70 7.31 2.78
N ARG A 274 1.53 8.00 3.55
CA ARG A 274 1.85 7.60 4.92
C ARG A 274 0.59 7.55 5.81
N ALA A 275 -0.24 8.59 5.77
CA ALA A 275 -1.47 8.63 6.56
C ALA A 275 -2.44 7.49 6.21
N ILE A 276 -2.60 7.14 4.93
CA ILE A 276 -3.45 6.02 4.49
C ILE A 276 -2.95 4.68 5.05
N LEU A 277 -1.64 4.43 4.98
CA LEU A 277 -1.06 3.20 5.51
C LEU A 277 -1.17 3.12 7.04
N GLU A 278 -0.99 4.26 7.74
CA GLU A 278 -1.15 4.35 9.19
C GLU A 278 -2.60 4.10 9.65
N GLU A 279 -3.60 4.36 8.80
CA GLU A 279 -5.01 4.00 9.03
C GLU A 279 -5.32 2.52 8.76
N ASN A 280 -4.31 1.64 8.76
CA ASN A 280 -4.38 0.18 8.56
C ASN A 280 -4.92 -0.23 7.18
N ALA A 281 -4.68 0.56 6.14
CA ALA A 281 -5.16 0.26 4.79
C ALA A 281 -4.67 -1.11 4.26
N CYS A 282 -3.43 -1.52 4.55
CA CYS A 282 -2.92 -2.85 4.16
C CYS A 282 -3.77 -3.98 4.74
N TRP A 283 -4.18 -3.86 6.00
CA TRP A 283 -5.03 -4.85 6.65
C TRP A 283 -6.43 -4.86 6.01
N VAL A 284 -7.05 -3.69 5.84
CA VAL A 284 -8.42 -3.57 5.30
C VAL A 284 -8.51 -4.06 3.85
N VAL A 285 -7.56 -3.67 2.99
CA VAL A 285 -7.52 -4.11 1.59
C VAL A 285 -7.24 -5.61 1.49
N THR A 286 -6.40 -6.17 2.36
CA THR A 286 -6.18 -7.62 2.36
C THR A 286 -7.43 -8.39 2.81
N ARG A 287 -8.14 -7.89 3.84
CA ARG A 287 -9.41 -8.47 4.25
C ARG A 287 -10.46 -8.40 3.14
N MET A 288 -10.51 -7.30 2.40
CA MET A 288 -11.33 -7.18 1.21
C MET A 288 -11.01 -8.28 0.18
N LEU A 289 -9.74 -8.55 -0.10
CA LEU A 289 -9.34 -9.64 -1.02
C LEU A 289 -9.79 -11.01 -0.52
N VAL A 290 -9.63 -11.30 0.78
CA VAL A 290 -10.06 -12.56 1.38
C VAL A 290 -11.58 -12.76 1.22
N LEU A 291 -12.38 -11.72 1.47
CA LEU A 291 -13.84 -11.76 1.36
C LEU A 291 -14.29 -11.85 -0.12
N THR A 292 -13.64 -11.09 -1.01
CA THR A 292 -13.96 -11.10 -2.44
C THR A 292 -13.62 -12.43 -3.10
N ALA A 293 -12.62 -13.15 -2.58
CA ALA A 293 -12.29 -14.50 -3.05
C ALA A 293 -13.47 -15.48 -2.88
N ASP A 294 -14.24 -15.38 -1.79
CA ASP A 294 -15.45 -16.21 -1.61
C ASP A 294 -16.49 -15.90 -2.69
N VAL A 295 -16.73 -14.62 -2.97
CA VAL A 295 -17.70 -14.15 -3.96
C VAL A 295 -17.33 -14.62 -5.36
N VAL A 296 -16.11 -14.33 -5.81
CA VAL A 296 -15.66 -14.64 -7.18
C VAL A 296 -15.60 -16.15 -7.42
N LEU A 297 -15.12 -16.93 -6.45
CA LEU A 297 -15.02 -18.38 -6.59
C LEU A 297 -16.38 -19.08 -6.48
N SER A 298 -17.35 -18.51 -5.76
CA SER A 298 -18.71 -19.09 -5.66
C SER A 298 -19.46 -19.09 -7.00
N LYS A 299 -19.18 -18.13 -7.91
CA LYS A 299 -19.78 -18.07 -9.24
C LYS A 299 -19.28 -19.16 -10.20
N SER A 300 -18.13 -19.79 -9.91
CA SER A 300 -17.74 -21.04 -10.60
C SER A 300 -18.70 -22.21 -10.32
N ARG A 301 -19.59 -22.06 -9.32
CA ARG A 301 -20.46 -23.14 -8.82
C ARG A 301 -21.97 -22.80 -8.75
N SER A 302 -22.43 -21.54 -8.77
CA SER A 302 -23.86 -21.19 -8.95
C SER A 302 -24.13 -19.73 -9.38
N SER A 303 -25.26 -19.52 -10.07
CA SER A 303 -25.62 -18.34 -10.87
C SER A 303 -26.46 -17.27 -10.15
N SER A 304 -26.05 -16.79 -8.97
CA SER A 304 -26.85 -15.79 -8.20
C SER A 304 -26.42 -14.32 -8.36
N LEU A 305 -25.22 -14.03 -8.87
CA LEU A 305 -24.72 -12.66 -9.05
C LEU A 305 -24.98 -12.14 -10.47
N SER A 306 -25.34 -10.86 -10.59
CA SER A 306 -25.45 -10.18 -11.88
C SER A 306 -24.09 -10.20 -12.63
N VAL A 307 -24.12 -9.96 -13.94
CA VAL A 307 -22.88 -9.85 -14.74
C VAL A 307 -22.04 -8.67 -14.26
N GLY A 308 -22.66 -7.51 -14.01
CA GLY A 308 -21.98 -6.31 -13.52
C GLY A 308 -21.36 -6.48 -12.13
N ASP A 309 -22.03 -7.16 -11.20
CA ASP A 309 -21.48 -7.41 -9.85
C ASP A 309 -20.24 -8.30 -9.89
N TYR A 310 -20.20 -9.24 -10.83
CA TYR A 310 -19.05 -10.09 -11.04
C TYR A 310 -17.88 -9.28 -11.61
N GLU A 311 -18.08 -8.51 -12.67
CA GLU A 311 -17.06 -7.61 -13.23
C GLU A 311 -16.48 -6.67 -12.16
N GLN A 312 -17.33 -6.10 -11.30
CA GLN A 312 -16.85 -5.25 -10.21
C GLN A 312 -16.09 -6.02 -9.11
N SER A 313 -16.41 -7.30 -8.91
CA SER A 313 -15.62 -8.17 -8.04
C SER A 313 -14.23 -8.44 -8.63
N ILE A 314 -14.13 -8.66 -9.95
CA ILE A 314 -12.85 -8.79 -10.67
C ILE A 314 -12.01 -7.52 -10.46
N GLU A 315 -12.62 -6.35 -10.69
CA GLU A 315 -11.95 -5.06 -10.54
C GLU A 315 -11.50 -4.80 -9.09
N SER A 316 -12.25 -5.28 -8.10
CA SER A 316 -11.85 -5.21 -6.69
C SER A 316 -10.58 -6.03 -6.42
N VAL A 317 -10.46 -7.23 -7.00
CA VAL A 317 -9.26 -8.07 -6.87
C VAL A 317 -8.06 -7.39 -7.53
N ASN A 318 -8.24 -6.86 -8.74
CA ASN A 318 -7.20 -6.14 -9.48
C ASN A 318 -6.69 -4.92 -8.68
N ALA A 319 -7.61 -4.08 -8.19
CA ALA A 319 -7.28 -2.91 -7.40
C ALA A 319 -6.58 -3.28 -6.08
N GLY A 320 -7.03 -4.34 -5.41
CA GLY A 320 -6.45 -4.81 -4.16
C GLY A 320 -5.00 -5.26 -4.31
N PHE A 321 -4.69 -6.12 -5.28
CA PHE A 321 -3.30 -6.56 -5.51
C PHE A 321 -2.41 -5.42 -6.02
N THR A 322 -2.93 -4.54 -6.86
CA THR A 322 -2.21 -3.33 -7.31
C THR A 322 -1.88 -2.42 -6.12
N PHE A 323 -2.84 -2.17 -5.24
CA PHE A 323 -2.62 -1.41 -4.02
C PHE A 323 -1.54 -2.05 -3.16
N LEU A 324 -1.64 -3.36 -2.87
CA LEU A 324 -0.67 -4.06 -2.02
C LEU A 324 0.73 -4.05 -2.63
N ARG A 325 0.86 -4.24 -3.95
CA ARG A 325 2.15 -4.20 -4.66
C ARG A 325 2.93 -2.92 -4.39
N PHE A 326 2.26 -1.78 -4.29
CA PHE A 326 2.90 -0.49 -4.02
C PHE A 326 2.96 -0.16 -2.52
N ALA A 327 1.91 -0.49 -1.77
CA ALA A 327 1.82 -0.23 -0.33
C ALA A 327 2.89 -1.00 0.46
N LEU A 328 3.08 -2.28 0.14
CA LEU A 328 4.01 -3.16 0.85
C LEU A 328 5.47 -2.79 0.66
N VAL A 329 5.81 -1.93 -0.30
CA VAL A 329 7.18 -1.47 -0.50
C VAL A 329 7.38 -0.02 -0.05
N ARG A 330 6.44 0.63 0.64
CA ARG A 330 6.65 2.01 1.14
C ARG A 330 7.57 2.07 2.37
N ASP A 331 7.97 3.27 2.76
CA ASP A 331 8.72 3.49 4.02
C ASP A 331 7.97 2.83 5.21
N SER A 332 8.70 2.24 6.16
CA SER A 332 8.15 1.38 7.22
C SER A 332 7.52 0.07 6.73
N SER A 333 7.91 -0.40 5.54
CA SER A 333 7.44 -1.62 4.88
C SER A 333 7.23 -2.85 5.77
N PRO A 334 8.11 -3.21 6.73
CA PRO A 334 7.88 -4.40 7.56
C PRO A 334 6.56 -4.36 8.33
N ARG A 335 6.11 -3.16 8.73
CA ARG A 335 4.81 -2.94 9.37
C ARG A 335 3.66 -3.26 8.43
N TRP A 336 3.74 -2.80 7.18
CA TRP A 336 2.70 -2.98 6.17
C TRP A 336 2.60 -4.44 5.72
N VAL A 337 3.76 -5.09 5.55
CA VAL A 337 3.84 -6.54 5.30
C VAL A 337 3.22 -7.32 6.45
N ALA A 338 3.54 -6.98 7.70
CA ALA A 338 2.93 -7.64 8.84
C ALA A 338 1.40 -7.46 8.86
N GLN A 339 0.90 -6.25 8.61
CA GLN A 339 -0.55 -6.01 8.53
C GLN A 339 -1.25 -6.83 7.44
N ALA A 340 -0.66 -6.93 6.25
CA ALA A 340 -1.25 -7.70 5.16
C ALA A 340 -1.21 -9.21 5.46
N VAL A 341 -0.07 -9.73 5.94
CA VAL A 341 0.05 -11.16 6.29
C VAL A 341 -0.95 -11.53 7.38
N ASP A 342 -1.03 -10.75 8.47
CA ASP A 342 -1.98 -10.97 9.58
C ASP A 342 -3.46 -10.87 9.13
N ALA A 343 -3.75 -10.10 8.09
CA ALA A 343 -5.08 -9.99 7.50
C ALA A 343 -5.45 -11.18 6.59
N GLY A 344 -4.55 -12.13 6.36
CA GLY A 344 -4.77 -13.31 5.54
C GLY A 344 -4.26 -13.19 4.10
N LEU A 345 -3.19 -12.42 3.86
CA LEU A 345 -2.60 -12.28 2.51
C LEU A 345 -2.27 -13.63 1.87
N LEU A 346 -1.66 -14.56 2.61
CA LEU A 346 -1.31 -15.87 2.07
C LEU A 346 -2.56 -16.67 1.66
N ARG A 347 -3.63 -16.62 2.46
CA ARG A 347 -4.92 -17.22 2.12
C ARG A 347 -5.52 -16.58 0.87
N ALA A 348 -5.48 -15.26 0.76
CA ALA A 348 -5.95 -14.56 -0.45
C ALA A 348 -5.15 -14.98 -1.69
N LEU A 349 -3.82 -15.06 -1.59
CA LEU A 349 -2.94 -15.52 -2.66
C LEU A 349 -3.31 -16.94 -3.12
N CYS A 350 -3.42 -17.92 -2.20
CA CYS A 350 -3.77 -19.29 -2.56
C CYS A 350 -5.15 -19.38 -3.23
N ARG A 351 -6.13 -18.59 -2.78
CA ARG A 351 -7.49 -18.67 -3.32
C ARG A 351 -7.63 -17.99 -4.68
N LEU A 352 -6.97 -16.85 -4.86
CA LEU A 352 -7.16 -16.01 -6.02
C LEU A 352 -6.14 -16.30 -7.14
N SER A 353 -5.05 -17.02 -6.89
CA SER A 353 -4.00 -17.24 -7.89
C SER A 353 -4.46 -17.91 -9.18
N PRO A 354 -5.34 -18.94 -9.19
CA PRO A 354 -5.85 -19.49 -10.44
C PRO A 354 -6.72 -18.47 -11.18
N PHE A 355 -7.60 -17.79 -10.44
CA PHE A 355 -8.46 -16.73 -11.00
C PHE A 355 -7.64 -15.57 -11.61
N VAL A 356 -6.56 -15.16 -10.97
CA VAL A 356 -5.65 -14.11 -11.46
C VAL A 356 -4.95 -14.55 -12.76
N GLU A 357 -4.64 -15.84 -12.90
CA GLU A 357 -4.04 -16.39 -14.13
C GLU A 357 -5.03 -16.41 -15.31
N ASP A 358 -6.31 -16.66 -15.05
CA ASP A 358 -7.29 -16.83 -16.11
C ASP A 358 -7.96 -15.50 -16.50
N GLU A 359 -8.33 -14.69 -15.52
CA GLU A 359 -9.28 -13.58 -15.70
C GLU A 359 -8.63 -12.19 -15.66
N LEU A 360 -7.44 -12.05 -15.05
CA LEU A 360 -6.82 -10.74 -14.85
C LEU A 360 -5.71 -10.41 -15.87
N PRO A 361 -5.50 -9.09 -16.13
CA PRO A 361 -4.40 -8.61 -16.96
C PRO A 361 -3.02 -9.05 -16.46
N GLN A 362 -2.05 -9.09 -17.38
CA GLN A 362 -0.66 -9.45 -17.09
C GLN A 362 -0.05 -8.64 -15.93
N PHE A 363 -0.34 -7.34 -15.86
CA PHE A 363 0.15 -6.47 -14.79
C PHE A 363 -0.32 -6.92 -13.39
N SER A 364 -1.54 -7.44 -13.25
CA SER A 364 -2.07 -7.95 -11.98
C SER A 364 -1.35 -9.23 -11.56
N ARG A 365 -0.99 -10.08 -12.53
CA ARG A 365 -0.15 -11.27 -12.30
C ARG A 365 1.24 -10.86 -11.82
N GLU A 366 1.86 -9.88 -12.46
CA GLU A 366 3.15 -9.33 -12.04
C GLU A 366 3.10 -8.73 -10.62
N CYS A 367 1.99 -8.09 -10.25
CA CYS A 367 1.77 -7.59 -8.90
C CYS A 367 1.80 -8.73 -7.88
N VAL A 368 1.02 -9.79 -8.13
CA VAL A 368 0.96 -10.99 -7.27
C VAL A 368 2.32 -11.68 -7.20
N GLN A 369 3.00 -11.84 -8.34
CA GLN A 369 4.33 -12.43 -8.42
C GLN A 369 5.35 -11.65 -7.60
N HIS A 370 5.35 -10.32 -7.73
CA HIS A 370 6.29 -9.47 -7.03
C HIS A 370 5.99 -9.42 -5.52
N ILE A 371 4.72 -9.55 -5.10
CA ILE A 371 4.41 -9.69 -3.68
C ILE A 371 5.03 -10.98 -3.14
N LEU A 372 4.75 -12.12 -3.77
CA LEU A 372 5.16 -13.44 -3.28
C LEU A 372 6.66 -13.73 -3.47
N GLY A 373 7.16 -13.54 -4.68
CA GLY A 373 8.53 -13.90 -5.09
C GLY A 373 9.57 -12.83 -4.82
N ASP A 374 9.17 -11.58 -4.55
CA ASP A 374 10.10 -10.48 -4.31
C ASP A 374 9.93 -9.81 -2.94
N THR A 375 8.72 -9.38 -2.61
CA THR A 375 8.47 -8.53 -1.44
C THR A 375 8.56 -9.34 -0.16
N LEU A 376 7.82 -10.45 -0.03
CA LEU A 376 7.82 -11.24 1.20
C LEU A 376 9.21 -11.81 1.55
N PRO A 377 10.00 -12.40 0.60
CA PRO A 377 11.33 -12.93 0.90
C PRO A 377 12.29 -11.88 1.45
N LYS A 378 12.29 -10.66 0.87
CA LYS A 378 13.13 -9.54 1.34
C LYS A 378 12.82 -9.10 2.77
N HIS A 379 11.61 -9.40 3.28
CA HIS A 379 11.19 -9.07 4.63
C HIS A 379 11.50 -10.16 5.66
N LEU A 380 12.08 -11.29 5.26
CA LEU A 380 12.47 -12.35 6.19
C LEU A 380 13.75 -12.03 6.98
N VAL A 381 14.30 -10.82 6.84
CA VAL A 381 15.34 -10.27 7.74
C VAL A 381 14.75 -9.68 9.03
N TYR A 382 13.43 -9.54 9.14
CA TYR A 382 12.71 -9.05 10.32
C TYR A 382 12.05 -10.23 11.05
N LEU A 383 12.39 -10.44 12.33
CA LEU A 383 11.82 -11.53 13.13
C LEU A 383 10.31 -11.42 13.31
N SER A 384 9.81 -10.19 13.43
CA SER A 384 8.38 -9.89 13.49
C SER A 384 7.63 -10.45 12.27
N VAL A 385 8.21 -10.30 11.08
CA VAL A 385 7.65 -10.85 9.83
C VAL A 385 7.86 -12.35 9.73
N VAL A 386 9.04 -12.87 10.09
CA VAL A 386 9.34 -14.33 10.09
C VAL A 386 8.32 -15.10 10.94
N LYS A 387 8.09 -14.66 12.18
CA LYS A 387 7.15 -15.34 13.10
C LYS A 387 5.72 -15.35 12.55
N LEU A 388 5.32 -14.22 11.97
CA LEU A 388 3.98 -14.04 11.46
C LEU A 388 3.74 -14.88 10.20
N LEU A 389 4.66 -14.82 9.23
CA LEU A 389 4.60 -15.65 8.03
C LEU A 389 4.67 -17.15 8.37
N ASP A 390 5.50 -17.56 9.33
CA ASP A 390 5.56 -18.95 9.79
C ASP A 390 4.19 -19.40 10.31
N ARG A 391 3.56 -18.63 11.20
CA ARG A 391 2.21 -18.93 11.70
C ARG A 391 1.21 -19.03 10.57
N GLU A 392 1.06 -17.96 9.78
CA GLU A 392 0.03 -17.89 8.74
C GLU A 392 0.22 -18.97 7.67
N MET A 393 1.46 -19.33 7.33
CA MET A 393 1.73 -20.36 6.34
C MET A 393 1.41 -21.77 6.85
N HIS A 394 1.53 -22.03 8.16
CA HIS A 394 1.10 -23.30 8.77
C HIS A 394 -0.42 -23.42 8.85
N ASP A 395 -1.14 -22.30 8.94
CA ASP A 395 -2.60 -22.26 9.08
C ASP A 395 -3.34 -22.42 7.72
N ILE A 396 -2.61 -22.53 6.61
CA ILE A 396 -3.20 -22.72 5.27
C ILE A 396 -3.63 -24.18 5.10
N ASP A 397 -4.87 -24.36 4.67
CA ASP A 397 -5.40 -25.68 4.31
C ASP A 397 -4.59 -26.32 3.16
N ALA A 398 -4.23 -27.59 3.33
CA ALA A 398 -3.35 -28.30 2.40
C ALA A 398 -3.95 -28.43 1.00
N GLU A 399 -5.27 -28.62 0.88
CA GLU A 399 -5.93 -28.73 -0.42
C GLU A 399 -6.01 -27.35 -1.10
N MET A 400 -6.29 -26.29 -0.33
CA MET A 400 -6.22 -24.91 -0.82
C MET A 400 -4.83 -24.56 -1.36
N LEU A 401 -3.77 -24.93 -0.64
CA LEU A 401 -2.40 -24.70 -1.07
C LEU A 401 -2.09 -25.45 -2.38
N LYS A 402 -2.47 -26.73 -2.43
CA LYS A 402 -2.21 -27.61 -3.58
C LYS A 402 -2.91 -27.13 -4.85
N VAL A 403 -4.18 -26.78 -4.75
CA VAL A 403 -4.99 -26.31 -5.89
C VAL A 403 -4.59 -24.90 -6.30
N GLY A 404 -4.45 -24.02 -5.30
CA GLY A 404 -4.18 -22.61 -5.52
C GLY A 404 -2.78 -22.31 -6.02
N VAL A 405 -1.78 -22.99 -5.44
CA VAL A 405 -0.37 -22.58 -5.59
C VAL A 405 0.47 -23.66 -6.23
N GLU A 406 0.53 -24.88 -5.65
CA GLU A 406 1.49 -25.91 -6.08
C GLU A 406 1.28 -26.39 -7.53
N ARG A 407 0.05 -26.23 -8.05
CA ARG A 407 -0.32 -26.55 -9.43
C ARG A 407 -0.41 -25.33 -10.35
N SER A 408 -0.06 -24.16 -9.83
CA SER A 408 -0.16 -22.88 -10.54
C SER A 408 1.21 -22.32 -10.90
N TRP A 409 1.19 -21.22 -11.65
CA TRP A 409 2.34 -20.38 -11.95
C TRP A 409 3.10 -19.82 -10.72
N LEU A 410 2.52 -19.87 -9.51
CA LEU A 410 3.15 -19.41 -8.27
C LEU A 410 3.96 -20.47 -7.52
N ASP A 411 3.93 -21.75 -7.92
CA ASP A 411 4.60 -22.85 -7.18
C ASP A 411 6.08 -22.55 -6.90
N ARG A 412 6.81 -22.07 -7.91
CA ARG A 412 8.24 -21.75 -7.77
C ARG A 412 8.49 -20.64 -6.74
N ASP A 413 7.74 -19.56 -6.82
CA ASP A 413 7.90 -18.39 -5.94
C ASP A 413 7.50 -18.75 -4.51
N TRP A 414 6.43 -19.54 -4.36
CA TRP A 414 5.99 -20.07 -3.07
C TRP A 414 7.04 -20.97 -2.41
N ARG A 415 7.56 -21.97 -3.13
CA ARG A 415 8.62 -22.85 -2.60
C ARG A 415 9.87 -22.07 -2.22
N SER A 416 10.21 -21.05 -3.00
CA SER A 416 11.35 -20.18 -2.70
C SER A 416 11.11 -19.43 -1.39
N LEU A 417 9.94 -18.84 -1.20
CA LEU A 417 9.55 -18.20 0.07
C LEU A 417 9.59 -19.20 1.24
N GLN A 418 9.03 -20.39 1.07
CA GLN A 418 9.04 -21.46 2.08
C GLN A 418 10.46 -21.84 2.50
N HIS A 419 11.36 -22.04 1.55
CA HIS A 419 12.75 -22.39 1.84
C HIS A 419 13.46 -21.29 2.63
N VAL A 420 13.33 -20.02 2.20
CA VAL A 420 13.91 -18.89 2.94
C VAL A 420 13.33 -18.84 4.35
N LEU A 421 12.01 -18.96 4.49
CA LEU A 421 11.32 -18.91 5.78
C LEU A 421 11.80 -20.02 6.74
N ILE A 422 11.98 -21.25 6.25
CA ILE A 422 12.52 -22.37 7.04
C ILE A 422 13.94 -22.06 7.52
N CYS A 423 14.81 -21.53 6.64
CA CYS A 423 16.16 -21.12 7.02
C CYS A 423 16.11 -20.05 8.12
N ARG A 424 15.28 -19.01 7.97
CA ARG A 424 15.18 -17.90 8.92
C ARG A 424 14.57 -18.31 10.25
N ARG A 425 13.55 -19.18 10.24
CA ARG A 425 12.97 -19.80 11.44
C ARG A 425 14.01 -20.62 12.20
N SER A 426 14.85 -21.37 11.49
CA SER A 426 15.89 -22.19 12.11
C SER A 426 16.90 -21.34 12.88
N VAL A 427 17.37 -20.24 12.28
CA VAL A 427 18.22 -19.24 12.97
C VAL A 427 17.50 -18.69 14.21
N ALA A 428 16.22 -18.30 14.07
CA ALA A 428 15.46 -17.76 15.19
C ALA A 428 15.28 -18.75 16.36
N LYS A 429 15.10 -20.04 16.05
CA LYS A 429 14.96 -21.13 17.04
C LYS A 429 16.28 -21.41 17.75
N LEU A 430 17.37 -21.55 17.00
CA LEU A 430 18.71 -21.75 17.58
C LEU A 430 19.09 -20.61 18.52
N ALA A 431 18.80 -19.36 18.14
CA ALA A 431 19.04 -18.21 19.00
C ALA A 431 18.18 -18.20 20.28
N GLN A 432 17.00 -18.82 20.28
CA GLN A 432 16.16 -18.95 21.49
C GLN A 432 16.65 -20.07 22.41
N GLU A 433 16.99 -21.22 21.85
CA GLU A 433 17.55 -22.36 22.59
C GLU A 433 18.90 -21.98 23.23
N ASP A 434 19.71 -21.20 22.51
CA ASP A 434 20.97 -20.70 23.02
C ASP A 434 20.76 -19.68 24.15
N LYS A 435 19.64 -18.94 24.28
CA LYS A 435 19.46 -18.03 25.44
C LYS A 435 19.54 -18.73 26.81
N GLY A 436 19.26 -20.02 26.89
CA GLY A 436 19.41 -20.83 28.11
C GLY A 436 20.83 -21.40 28.34
N ALA A 437 21.62 -21.54 27.28
CA ALA A 437 22.92 -22.21 27.27
C ALA A 437 24.10 -21.34 26.75
N ALA A 438 23.83 -20.12 26.29
CA ALA A 438 24.73 -19.25 25.55
C ALA A 438 25.93 -18.93 26.42
N LYS A 439 27.04 -19.56 26.07
CA LYS A 439 28.32 -19.22 26.65
C LYS A 439 28.90 -18.06 25.84
N ILE A 440 29.09 -16.94 26.51
CA ILE A 440 29.65 -15.73 25.91
C ILE A 440 31.11 -15.63 26.32
N SER A 441 31.98 -15.15 25.44
CA SER A 441 33.38 -14.89 25.76
C SER A 441 33.53 -13.59 26.56
N CYS A 442 34.42 -13.61 27.54
CA CYS A 442 34.89 -12.40 28.21
C CYS A 442 35.54 -11.46 27.19
N ASP A 443 35.14 -10.20 27.17
CA ASP A 443 35.61 -9.24 26.17
C ASP A 443 37.07 -8.77 26.43
N SER A 444 37.66 -9.09 27.61
CA SER A 444 39.11 -8.94 27.82
C SER A 444 39.90 -9.86 26.88
N LYS A 445 40.83 -9.27 26.12
CA LYS A 445 41.71 -9.96 25.17
C LYS A 445 42.59 -11.02 25.85
N LYS A 446 43.08 -10.77 27.06
CA LYS A 446 43.95 -11.72 27.77
C LYS A 446 43.17 -12.83 28.48
N CYS A 447 41.86 -12.66 28.65
CA CYS A 447 41.04 -13.63 29.35
C CYS A 447 40.46 -14.68 28.39
N GLY A 448 39.66 -14.27 27.40
CA GLY A 448 38.99 -15.18 26.47
C GLY A 448 38.04 -16.22 27.12
N LYS A 449 37.79 -16.15 28.44
CA LYS A 449 36.96 -17.14 29.16
C LYS A 449 35.54 -17.14 28.59
N ILE A 450 35.10 -18.31 28.16
CA ILE A 450 33.74 -18.56 27.67
C ILE A 450 32.91 -19.11 28.83
N ALA A 451 31.85 -18.40 29.23
CA ALA A 451 30.99 -18.80 30.34
C ALA A 451 29.51 -18.44 30.08
N PRO A 452 28.56 -19.14 30.71
CA PRO A 452 27.14 -18.78 30.61
C PRO A 452 26.92 -17.30 30.92
N LYS A 453 26.06 -16.64 30.14
CA LYS A 453 25.75 -15.20 30.28
C LYS A 453 25.44 -14.75 31.72
N LYS A 454 24.81 -15.62 32.50
CA LYS A 454 24.44 -15.43 33.92
C LYS A 454 25.63 -15.38 34.89
N GLU A 455 26.79 -15.91 34.49
CA GLU A 455 28.02 -15.93 35.27
C GLU A 455 28.97 -14.76 34.94
N LEU A 456 28.64 -13.95 33.93
CA LEU A 456 29.44 -12.81 33.50
C LEU A 456 28.76 -11.49 33.87
N GLN A 457 29.58 -10.49 34.18
CA GLN A 457 29.16 -9.13 34.47
C GLN A 457 29.02 -8.35 33.16
N ARG A 458 27.88 -7.69 32.96
CA ARG A 458 27.68 -6.77 31.84
C ARG A 458 28.33 -5.42 32.11
N CYS A 459 28.86 -4.78 31.08
CA CYS A 459 29.25 -3.37 31.17
C CYS A 459 28.04 -2.51 31.59
N GLY A 460 28.16 -1.75 32.68
CA GLY A 460 27.06 -0.94 33.22
C GLY A 460 26.66 0.26 32.37
N GLY A 461 27.49 0.69 31.41
CA GLY A 461 27.19 1.80 30.50
C GLY A 461 26.41 1.34 29.26
N CYS A 462 27.07 0.62 28.35
CA CYS A 462 26.49 0.23 27.06
C CYS A 462 25.62 -1.04 27.11
N LEU A 463 25.70 -1.82 28.20
CA LEU A 463 25.01 -3.10 28.42
C LEU A 463 25.25 -4.17 27.34
N SER A 464 26.31 -4.01 26.54
CA SER A 464 26.53 -4.81 25.31
C SER A 464 27.60 -5.89 25.39
N VAL A 465 28.60 -5.70 26.24
CA VAL A 465 29.76 -6.59 26.40
C VAL A 465 29.76 -7.21 27.80
N TYR A 466 30.42 -8.36 27.92
CA TYR A 466 30.45 -9.18 29.13
C TYR A 466 31.88 -9.40 29.61
N TYR A 467 32.08 -9.40 30.92
CA TYR A 467 33.35 -9.59 31.59
C TYR A 467 33.21 -10.62 32.71
N CYS A 468 34.20 -11.50 32.88
CA CYS A 468 34.18 -12.45 33.99
C CYS A 468 34.52 -11.79 35.34
N SER A 469 35.14 -10.61 35.33
CA SER A 469 35.51 -9.85 36.53
C SER A 469 35.69 -8.35 36.24
N LYS A 470 35.77 -7.54 37.30
CA LYS A 470 36.04 -6.10 37.21
C LYS A 470 37.45 -5.81 36.66
N GLU A 471 38.41 -6.70 36.91
CA GLU A 471 39.78 -6.59 36.40
C GLU A 471 39.77 -6.73 34.88
N CYS A 472 39.03 -7.71 34.34
CA CYS A 472 38.85 -7.86 32.89
C CYS A 472 38.15 -6.66 32.26
N GLN A 473 37.18 -6.06 32.95
CA GLN A 473 36.54 -4.82 32.49
C GLN A 473 37.53 -3.65 32.44
N ARG A 474 38.34 -3.44 33.50
CA ARG A 474 39.36 -2.36 33.54
C ARG A 474 40.41 -2.55 32.46
N GLU A 475 40.83 -3.78 32.22
CA GLU A 475 41.80 -4.10 31.18
C GLU A 475 41.25 -3.79 29.78
N ALA A 476 40.00 -4.19 29.50
CA ALA A 476 39.36 -3.94 28.21
C ALA A 476 38.94 -2.48 27.99
N TRP A 477 38.89 -1.68 29.06
CA TRP A 477 38.31 -0.33 29.06
C TRP A 477 38.96 0.61 28.03
N SER A 478 40.28 0.56 27.85
CA SER A 478 40.99 1.41 26.89
C SER A 478 40.55 1.18 25.44
N ASN A 479 40.10 -0.04 25.10
CA ASN A 479 39.56 -0.38 23.79
C ASN A 479 38.04 -0.20 23.73
N HIS A 480 37.33 -0.39 24.84
CA HIS A 480 35.87 -0.39 24.87
C HIS A 480 35.25 1.01 25.05
N ARG A 481 35.96 1.94 25.71
CA ARG A 481 35.42 3.24 26.17
C ARG A 481 34.71 4.05 25.07
N ALA A 482 35.30 4.14 23.88
CA ALA A 482 34.75 4.92 22.77
C ALA A 482 33.39 4.35 22.31
N LEU A 483 33.35 3.05 21.98
CA LEU A 483 32.09 2.37 21.63
C LEU A 483 31.07 2.35 22.77
N CYS A 484 31.54 2.27 24.02
CA CYS A 484 30.65 2.33 25.19
C CYS A 484 29.88 3.64 25.23
N ARG A 485 30.60 4.76 25.08
CA ARG A 485 30.04 6.11 25.07
C ARG A 485 29.01 6.29 23.95
N LEU A 486 29.39 5.97 22.71
CA LEU A 486 28.51 6.09 21.54
C LEU A 486 27.23 5.26 21.71
N ARG A 487 27.35 4.06 22.28
CA ARG A 487 26.18 3.21 22.54
C ARG A 487 25.31 3.70 23.69
N THR A 488 25.88 4.32 24.71
CA THR A 488 25.10 4.97 25.77
C THR A 488 24.38 6.20 25.25
N GLU A 489 25.01 6.99 24.37
CA GLU A 489 24.40 8.14 23.68
C GLU A 489 23.24 7.68 22.76
N ASP A 490 23.44 6.63 21.96
CA ASP A 490 22.37 5.98 21.19
C ASP A 490 21.20 5.53 22.09
N LEU A 491 21.49 4.83 23.20
CA LEU A 491 20.46 4.39 24.15
C LEU A 491 19.69 5.55 24.79
N ALA A 492 20.35 6.66 25.10
CA ALA A 492 19.72 7.85 25.67
C ALA A 492 18.86 8.59 24.65
N SER A 493 19.24 8.60 23.37
CA SER A 493 18.45 9.21 22.30
C SER A 493 17.14 8.45 21.99
N ARG A 494 17.07 7.15 22.34
CA ARG A 494 15.91 6.27 22.07
C ARG A 494 14.75 6.42 23.06
N THR A 495 14.91 7.17 24.15
CA THR A 495 13.83 7.41 25.13
C THR A 495 12.90 8.56 24.72
N GLU A 496 13.29 9.38 23.76
CA GLU A 496 12.40 10.28 23.04
C GLU A 496 11.76 9.49 21.87
N GLU A 497 10.52 9.79 21.49
CA GLU A 497 9.71 9.07 20.48
C GLU A 497 10.33 9.07 19.05
N ARG A 498 11.50 8.43 18.88
CA ARG A 498 12.19 8.25 17.59
C ARG A 498 11.79 6.92 16.94
N ASN A 499 11.60 6.94 15.62
CA ASN A 499 11.13 5.80 14.84
C ASN A 499 12.30 4.90 14.43
N THR A 500 12.82 4.11 15.37
CA THR A 500 13.93 3.19 15.06
C THR A 500 13.54 2.19 13.95
N ILE A 501 14.39 2.03 12.93
CA ILE A 501 14.21 1.09 11.81
C ILE A 501 13.94 -0.35 12.28
N PHE A 502 14.63 -0.77 13.34
CA PHE A 502 14.48 -2.11 13.90
C PHE A 502 13.91 -2.07 15.31
N SER A 503 12.89 -2.90 15.55
CA SER A 503 12.52 -3.24 16.93
C SER A 503 13.71 -3.91 17.63
N LYS A 504 13.72 -3.89 18.97
CA LYS A 504 14.77 -4.53 19.76
C LYS A 504 14.95 -6.02 19.43
N LEU A 505 13.84 -6.72 19.17
CA LEU A 505 13.85 -8.15 18.82
C LEU A 505 14.35 -8.38 17.39
N ASP A 506 13.91 -7.55 16.44
CA ASP A 506 14.37 -7.64 15.05
C ASP A 506 15.86 -7.36 14.94
N GLY A 507 16.35 -6.32 15.63
CA GLY A 507 17.78 -6.00 15.66
C GLY A 507 18.63 -7.07 16.36
N GLN A 508 18.07 -7.82 17.32
CA GLN A 508 18.75 -9.00 17.87
C GLN A 508 18.82 -10.11 16.83
N PHE A 509 17.68 -10.49 16.27
CA PHE A 509 17.59 -11.55 15.26
C PHE A 509 18.49 -11.29 14.06
N LEU A 510 18.53 -10.05 13.56
CA LEU A 510 19.37 -9.67 12.42
C LEU A 510 20.85 -9.95 12.67
N ARG A 511 21.35 -9.74 13.90
CA ARG A 511 22.75 -10.06 14.25
C ARG A 511 23.03 -11.56 14.23
N GLU A 512 22.09 -12.37 14.73
CA GLU A 512 22.21 -13.83 14.70
C GLU A 512 22.15 -14.33 13.25
N LEU A 513 21.25 -13.75 12.45
CA LEU A 513 21.08 -14.04 11.04
C LEU A 513 22.35 -13.78 10.25
N ILE A 514 22.91 -12.57 10.37
CA ILE A 514 24.15 -12.17 9.70
C ILE A 514 25.31 -13.09 10.10
N SER A 515 25.42 -13.42 11.39
CA SER A 515 26.48 -14.31 11.87
C SER A 515 26.33 -15.72 11.31
N SER A 516 25.10 -16.26 11.29
CA SER A 516 24.80 -17.57 10.74
C SER A 516 25.08 -17.64 9.24
N ASP A 517 24.61 -16.65 8.46
CA ASP A 517 24.79 -16.62 7.02
C ASP A 517 26.27 -16.37 6.63
N ALA A 518 27.00 -15.54 7.39
CA ALA A 518 28.43 -15.35 7.17
C ALA A 518 29.23 -16.64 7.37
N ASN A 519 28.88 -17.44 8.40
CA ASN A 519 29.48 -18.74 8.63
C ASN A 519 29.11 -19.75 7.55
N LEU A 520 27.86 -19.75 7.09
CA LEU A 520 27.43 -20.61 5.97
C LEU A 520 28.24 -20.30 4.71
N HIS A 521 28.48 -19.02 4.42
CA HIS A 521 29.25 -18.58 3.26
C HIS A 521 30.77 -18.64 3.44
N LEU A 522 31.30 -19.11 4.58
CA LEU A 522 32.72 -19.03 4.89
C LEU A 522 33.60 -19.73 3.85
N GLY A 523 33.19 -20.91 3.36
CA GLY A 523 33.92 -21.65 2.32
C GLY A 523 34.04 -20.84 1.01
N HIS A 524 32.92 -20.28 0.54
CA HIS A 524 32.90 -19.39 -0.62
C HIS A 524 33.76 -18.14 -0.41
N LEU A 525 33.65 -17.50 0.76
CA LEU A 525 34.43 -16.31 1.11
C LEU A 525 35.94 -16.63 1.14
N GLN A 526 36.34 -17.79 1.67
CA GLN A 526 37.74 -18.25 1.63
C GLN A 526 38.27 -18.43 0.21
N ALA A 527 37.45 -19.00 -0.69
CA ALA A 527 37.81 -19.12 -2.10
C ALA A 527 37.93 -17.74 -2.77
N LEU A 528 37.01 -16.81 -2.47
CA LEU A 528 37.06 -15.43 -2.96
C LEU A 528 38.32 -14.69 -2.47
N ALA A 529 38.66 -14.82 -1.20
CA ALA A 529 39.83 -14.18 -0.60
C ALA A 529 41.12 -14.64 -1.30
N LYS A 530 41.31 -15.96 -1.46
CA LYS A 530 42.46 -16.54 -2.17
C LYS A 530 42.59 -16.02 -3.60
N ARG A 531 41.46 -15.83 -4.29
CA ARG A 531 41.42 -15.38 -5.68
C ARG A 531 41.66 -13.89 -5.85
N LYS A 532 41.00 -13.06 -5.03
CA LYS A 532 41.02 -11.58 -5.18
C LYS A 532 42.13 -10.92 -4.38
N PHE A 533 42.59 -11.55 -3.30
CA PHE A 533 43.56 -11.01 -2.36
C PHE A 533 44.64 -12.06 -2.05
N PRO A 534 45.39 -12.55 -3.06
CA PRO A 534 46.32 -13.66 -2.90
C PRO A 534 47.49 -13.37 -1.96
N HIS A 535 47.80 -12.10 -1.72
CA HIS A 535 48.90 -11.65 -0.86
C HIS A 535 48.44 -11.34 0.58
N GLU A 536 47.13 -11.34 0.84
CA GLU A 536 46.61 -11.11 2.17
C GLU A 536 46.61 -12.40 2.98
N LYS A 537 46.90 -12.28 4.28
CA LYS A 537 46.74 -13.40 5.20
C LYS A 537 45.26 -13.77 5.27
N GLN A 538 44.97 -15.08 5.22
CA GLN A 538 43.58 -15.57 5.27
C GLN A 538 42.88 -15.03 6.53
N GLY A 539 41.73 -14.40 6.32
CA GLY A 539 40.87 -13.91 7.41
C GLY A 539 41.25 -12.60 8.07
N GLU A 540 42.37 -11.98 7.70
CA GLU A 540 42.76 -10.67 8.21
C GLU A 540 42.32 -9.56 7.25
N TYR A 541 41.90 -8.41 7.79
CA TYR A 541 41.58 -7.18 7.05
C TYR A 541 40.45 -7.27 6.01
N PHE A 542 39.51 -8.20 6.17
CA PHE A 542 38.34 -8.31 5.31
C PHE A 542 37.08 -7.67 5.90
N ALA A 543 36.35 -6.95 5.05
CA ALA A 543 34.96 -6.57 5.27
C ALA A 543 34.06 -7.54 4.48
N LEU A 544 33.27 -8.34 5.20
CA LEU A 544 32.30 -9.25 4.58
C LEU A 544 31.08 -8.45 4.15
N CYS A 545 30.66 -8.56 2.90
CA CYS A 545 29.52 -7.81 2.38
C CYS A 545 28.39 -8.79 2.08
N LEU A 546 27.35 -8.81 2.92
CA LEU A 546 26.14 -9.61 2.73
C LEU A 546 25.04 -8.74 2.12
N ASP A 547 24.41 -9.19 1.04
CA ASP A 547 23.31 -8.47 0.38
C ASP A 547 22.06 -9.35 0.31
N TYR A 548 21.08 -9.00 1.14
CA TYR A 548 19.77 -9.65 1.26
C TYR A 548 18.75 -9.09 0.25
N THR A 549 19.14 -8.18 -0.63
CA THR A 549 18.25 -7.60 -1.65
C THR A 549 18.21 -8.40 -2.94
N ASP A 550 19.13 -9.35 -3.12
CA ASP A 550 19.18 -10.28 -4.24
C ASP A 550 18.61 -11.64 -3.85
N LEU A 551 17.49 -12.00 -4.47
CA LEU A 551 16.72 -13.20 -4.14
C LEU A 551 17.13 -14.44 -4.92
N ARG A 552 18.15 -14.34 -5.78
CA ARG A 552 18.73 -15.53 -6.43
C ARG A 552 19.32 -16.50 -5.40
N TYR A 553 19.63 -16.01 -4.20
CA TYR A 553 20.23 -16.79 -3.13
C TYR A 553 19.42 -16.63 -1.85
N PRO A 554 18.84 -17.72 -1.29
CA PRO A 554 18.02 -17.67 -0.08
C PRO A 554 18.70 -17.03 1.13
N THR A 555 20.02 -17.14 1.23
CA THR A 555 20.85 -16.59 2.29
C THR A 555 21.45 -15.21 1.97
N GLY A 556 21.06 -14.62 0.84
CA GLY A 556 21.66 -13.41 0.29
C GLY A 556 22.92 -13.70 -0.54
N THR A 557 23.42 -12.68 -1.24
CA THR A 557 24.74 -12.77 -1.89
C THR A 557 25.83 -12.33 -0.93
N CYS A 558 27.05 -12.83 -1.13
CA CYS A 558 28.20 -12.44 -0.33
C CYS A 558 29.39 -11.99 -1.20
N SER A 559 30.14 -11.01 -0.70
CA SER A 559 31.38 -10.53 -1.34
C SER A 559 32.37 -10.02 -0.29
N LEU A 560 33.57 -9.65 -0.74
CA LEU A 560 34.66 -9.19 0.12
C LEU A 560 35.18 -7.84 -0.33
N LYS A 561 35.45 -6.97 0.64
CA LYS A 561 36.22 -5.73 0.48
C LYS A 561 37.40 -5.74 1.45
N ASP A 562 38.42 -4.95 1.15
CA ASP A 562 39.53 -4.68 2.06
C ASP A 562 39.11 -3.62 3.08
N VAL A 563 39.19 -3.94 4.37
CA VAL A 563 38.77 -3.04 5.45
C VAL A 563 39.66 -1.80 5.57
N ARG A 564 40.92 -1.87 5.11
CA ARG A 564 41.89 -0.75 5.18
C ARG A 564 41.56 0.36 4.18
N THR A 565 40.91 0.01 3.08
CA THR A 565 40.47 0.92 2.03
C THR A 565 38.95 1.03 1.96
N TYR A 566 38.26 0.50 2.98
CA TYR A 566 36.82 0.46 3.01
C TYR A 566 36.24 1.88 3.10
N VAL A 567 35.38 2.20 2.14
CA VAL A 567 34.62 3.43 2.12
C VAL A 567 33.18 3.10 2.44
N PHE A 568 32.63 3.76 3.45
CA PHE A 568 31.22 3.62 3.80
C PHE A 568 30.35 4.04 2.62
N PRO A 569 29.39 3.19 2.19
CA PRO A 569 28.43 3.62 1.20
C PRO A 569 27.63 4.82 1.75
N PRO A 570 27.16 5.73 0.86
CA PRO A 570 26.34 6.85 1.29
C PRO A 570 25.12 6.35 2.05
N MET A 571 24.82 7.00 3.18
CA MET A 571 23.66 6.66 3.98
C MET A 571 22.39 7.05 3.22
N ASN A 572 21.68 6.05 2.68
CA ASN A 572 20.47 6.25 1.89
C ASN A 572 19.24 6.31 2.82
N GLY A 573 19.09 7.39 3.58
CA GLY A 573 17.99 7.54 4.55
C GLY A 573 17.97 8.90 5.22
N GLU A 574 16.82 9.29 5.77
CA GLU A 574 16.81 10.20 6.93
C GLU A 574 17.31 9.37 8.12
N ASP A 575 18.59 8.98 8.08
CA ASP A 575 19.19 8.21 9.15
C ASP A 575 19.25 9.12 10.38
N GLU A 576 18.66 8.67 11.49
CA GLU A 576 18.24 9.50 12.63
C GLU A 576 19.40 10.21 13.39
N ASP A 577 20.66 9.97 12.97
CA ASP A 577 21.87 10.71 13.34
C ASP A 577 23.07 10.24 12.46
N GLU A 578 23.22 10.80 11.26
CA GLU A 578 24.29 10.41 10.31
C GLU A 578 25.69 10.54 10.93
N GLU A 579 25.91 11.57 11.76
CA GLU A 579 27.17 11.83 12.45
C GLU A 579 27.47 10.74 13.50
N LEU A 580 26.49 10.38 14.33
CA LEU A 580 26.64 9.31 15.31
C LEU A 580 26.91 7.95 14.63
N ILE A 581 26.20 7.64 13.54
CA ILE A 581 26.40 6.38 12.80
C ILE A 581 27.78 6.38 12.15
N SER A 582 28.21 7.49 11.54
CA SER A 582 29.56 7.60 10.95
C SER A 582 30.64 7.42 12.01
N THR A 583 30.48 8.05 13.17
CA THR A 583 31.43 7.93 14.29
C THR A 583 31.47 6.50 14.82
N HIS A 584 30.32 5.83 14.93
CA HIS A 584 30.24 4.42 15.33
C HIS A 584 30.96 3.50 14.35
N ASN A 585 30.74 3.74 13.06
CA ASN A 585 31.35 3.03 11.94
C ASN A 585 32.89 3.16 11.94
N ASP A 586 33.41 4.38 12.12
CA ASP A 586 34.85 4.64 12.21
C ASP A 586 35.51 3.92 13.38
N GLU A 587 34.86 3.92 14.55
CA GLU A 587 35.36 3.20 15.73
C GLU A 587 35.36 1.68 15.52
N MET A 588 34.37 1.11 14.83
CA MET A 588 34.38 -0.31 14.45
C MET A 588 35.56 -0.66 13.55
N ILE A 589 35.84 0.15 12.52
CA ILE A 589 37.00 -0.07 11.64
C ILE A 589 38.30 0.01 12.44
N LYS A 590 38.47 1.03 13.30
CA LYS A 590 39.68 1.16 14.13
C LYS A 590 39.90 -0.06 15.02
N MET A 591 38.83 -0.64 15.58
CA MET A 591 38.92 -1.86 16.39
C MET A 591 39.34 -3.08 15.57
N VAL A 592 38.76 -3.27 14.38
CA VAL A 592 39.10 -4.37 13.48
C VAL A 592 40.54 -4.23 12.97
N LEU A 593 40.99 -3.03 12.60
CA LEU A 593 42.37 -2.78 12.18
C LEU A 593 43.39 -3.02 13.30
N ARG A 594 43.02 -2.70 14.55
CA ARG A 594 43.88 -2.94 15.72
C ARG A 594 44.02 -4.41 16.06
N ASP A 595 43.00 -5.23 15.77
CA ASP A 595 42.97 -6.65 16.11
C ASP A 595 42.16 -7.47 15.10
N PRO A 596 42.69 -7.65 13.88
CA PRO A 596 41.95 -8.26 12.78
C PRO A 596 41.60 -9.72 13.04
N LYS A 597 42.30 -10.41 13.94
CA LYS A 597 42.02 -11.81 14.31
C LYS A 597 40.91 -11.95 15.35
N ALA A 598 40.56 -10.88 16.07
CA ALA A 598 39.53 -10.95 17.10
C ALA A 598 38.13 -10.65 16.54
N TYR A 599 38.03 -9.85 15.47
CA TYR A 599 36.76 -9.31 15.00
C TYR A 599 36.55 -9.55 13.50
N THR A 600 35.33 -9.91 13.13
CA THR A 600 34.87 -9.84 11.73
C THR A 600 34.08 -8.55 11.54
N PHE A 601 34.42 -7.78 10.52
CA PHE A 601 33.62 -6.65 10.06
C PHE A 601 32.64 -7.10 8.98
N ILE A 602 31.37 -6.76 9.12
CA ILE A 602 30.31 -7.14 8.18
C ILE A 602 29.51 -5.92 7.76
N GLU A 603 29.48 -5.64 6.46
CA GLU A 603 28.50 -4.79 5.79
C GLU A 603 27.29 -5.65 5.42
N ALA A 604 26.09 -5.31 5.90
CA ALA A 604 24.85 -5.96 5.49
C ALA A 604 23.92 -4.96 4.79
N ARG A 605 23.40 -5.36 3.62
CA ARG A 605 22.42 -4.60 2.84
C ARG A 605 21.08 -5.32 2.83
N PHE A 606 19.99 -4.59 3.05
CA PHE A 606 18.63 -5.13 3.06
C PHE A 606 17.62 -4.09 2.60
N ALA A 607 16.42 -4.56 2.27
CA ALA A 607 15.32 -3.71 1.82
C ALA A 607 14.60 -3.05 3.01
N TRP A 608 14.30 -1.76 2.88
CA TRP A 608 13.41 -1.00 3.75
C TRP A 608 12.43 -0.25 2.88
N GLY A 609 11.38 -0.95 2.46
CA GLY A 609 10.51 -0.47 1.40
C GLY A 609 11.26 -0.29 0.08
N GLU A 610 11.15 0.90 -0.51
CA GLU A 610 11.79 1.27 -1.78
C GLU A 610 13.28 1.54 -1.64
N ARG A 611 13.74 1.73 -0.39
CA ARG A 611 15.12 2.05 -0.09
C ARG A 611 15.90 0.76 0.16
N ARG A 612 17.17 0.80 -0.22
CA ARG A 612 18.17 -0.16 0.24
C ARG A 612 18.97 0.52 1.32
N ILE A 613 18.97 -0.07 2.49
CA ILE A 613 19.75 0.43 3.62
C ILE A 613 20.91 -0.50 3.87
N THR A 614 22.03 0.09 4.24
CA THR A 614 23.26 -0.61 4.59
C THR A 614 23.59 -0.33 6.05
N ARG A 615 23.93 -1.38 6.79
CA ARG A 615 24.36 -1.31 8.17
C ARG A 615 25.61 -2.15 8.37
N ASN A 616 26.49 -1.64 9.21
CA ASN A 616 27.74 -2.31 9.54
C ASN A 616 27.65 -2.95 10.91
N PHE A 617 28.26 -4.11 11.03
CA PHE A 617 28.27 -4.94 12.22
C PHE A 617 29.69 -5.40 12.49
N MET A 618 29.99 -5.54 13.78
CA MET A 618 31.22 -6.16 14.24
C MET A 618 30.85 -7.37 15.09
N ILE A 619 31.32 -8.55 14.68
CA ILE A 619 31.10 -9.81 15.41
C ILE A 619 32.41 -10.36 15.97
N ARG A 620 32.31 -11.12 17.07
CA ARG A 620 33.44 -11.74 17.77
C ARG A 620 33.02 -13.16 18.21
N PRO A 621 33.86 -14.20 18.03
CA PRO A 621 35.21 -14.17 17.45
C PRO A 621 35.21 -13.88 15.93
N ASN A 622 36.40 -13.66 15.36
CA ASN A 622 36.56 -13.61 13.92
C ASN A 622 36.23 -15.00 13.34
N ILE A 623 35.33 -15.05 12.35
CA ILE A 623 34.81 -16.32 11.77
C ILE A 623 35.87 -17.09 10.98
N TRP A 624 36.97 -16.44 10.63
CA TRP A 624 38.09 -17.03 9.89
C TRP A 624 39.09 -17.75 10.80
N GLU A 625 39.12 -17.41 12.09
CA GLU A 625 40.01 -18.01 13.09
C GLU A 625 39.37 -19.23 13.77
N GLU A 626 38.06 -19.44 13.61
CA GLU A 626 37.41 -20.67 14.06
C GLU A 626 37.74 -21.84 13.12
N THR A 627 38.68 -22.70 13.53
CA THR A 627 38.45 -24.15 13.40
C THR A 627 37.26 -24.48 14.30
N ILE A 628 36.06 -24.47 13.72
CA ILE A 628 34.77 -24.90 14.29
C ILE A 628 34.94 -25.66 15.61
N PRO A 629 34.70 -25.06 16.79
CA PRO A 629 34.49 -25.86 18.00
C PRO A 629 33.08 -26.44 17.92
N GLN A 630 32.91 -27.52 17.13
CA GLN A 630 31.69 -28.34 16.98
C GLN A 630 30.40 -27.66 17.49
N MET A 631 30.01 -26.52 16.92
CA MET A 631 28.66 -26.02 17.12
C MET A 631 27.77 -26.86 16.23
N VAL A 632 27.21 -27.90 16.85
CA VAL A 632 26.20 -28.82 16.33
C VAL A 632 26.60 -29.38 14.97
N ASN A 633 27.39 -30.44 15.02
CA ASN A 633 27.29 -31.45 13.99
C ASN A 633 25.81 -31.88 13.89
N VAL A 634 25.08 -31.38 12.89
CA VAL A 634 23.72 -31.86 12.56
C VAL A 634 23.78 -33.32 12.10
N SER A 635 24.98 -33.88 11.85
CA SER A 635 25.20 -35.31 11.63
C SER A 635 25.68 -36.10 12.87
N GLY A 636 25.66 -35.49 14.07
CA GLY A 636 26.34 -36.03 15.26
C GLY A 636 25.46 -36.37 16.48
N ARG A 637 24.13 -36.35 16.38
CA ARG A 637 23.28 -37.02 17.39
C ARG A 637 23.02 -38.43 16.89
N LYS A 638 23.30 -39.41 17.75
CA LYS A 638 22.87 -40.81 17.61
C LYS A 638 21.50 -40.83 16.95
N THR A 639 21.41 -41.60 15.87
CA THR A 639 20.18 -42.08 15.28
C THR A 639 19.10 -42.22 16.35
N CYS A 640 18.20 -41.24 16.42
CA CYS A 640 16.85 -41.51 16.85
C CYS A 640 16.23 -42.29 15.69
N ALA A 641 16.60 -43.58 15.62
CA ALA A 641 15.75 -44.59 15.04
C ALA A 641 14.48 -44.60 15.90
N ASN A 642 13.56 -43.69 15.59
CA ASN A 642 12.12 -43.92 15.55
C ASN A 642 11.41 -42.64 15.11
N GLU A 643 10.76 -42.80 13.95
CA GLU A 643 9.56 -42.13 13.44
C GLU A 643 9.70 -40.78 12.70
N ASN A 644 9.84 -40.91 11.36
CA ASN A 644 9.16 -40.16 10.29
C ASN A 644 9.55 -38.70 9.97
N VAL A 645 10.82 -38.32 10.07
CA VAL A 645 11.31 -37.01 9.55
C VAL A 645 12.22 -37.13 8.32
N GLU A 646 12.75 -38.32 8.01
CA GLU A 646 13.71 -38.51 6.90
C GLU A 646 13.07 -38.64 5.50
N GLU A 647 11.75 -38.84 5.37
CA GLU A 647 11.12 -39.05 4.05
C GLU A 647 10.77 -37.76 3.28
N ASN A 648 10.89 -36.56 3.89
CA ASN A 648 10.45 -35.30 3.25
C ASN A 648 11.54 -34.23 3.12
N MET A 649 12.83 -34.57 3.26
CA MET A 649 13.90 -33.61 2.94
C MET A 649 14.21 -33.67 1.43
N PRO A 650 14.00 -32.59 0.65
CA PRO A 650 14.32 -32.59 -0.78
C PRO A 650 15.81 -32.90 -0.99
N ARG A 651 16.13 -33.86 -1.88
CA ARG A 651 17.50 -34.29 -2.22
C ARG A 651 18.48 -33.15 -2.54
N PHE A 652 17.97 -31.96 -2.88
CA PHE A 652 18.76 -30.76 -3.12
C PHE A 652 19.42 -30.17 -1.85
N LEU A 653 18.79 -30.27 -0.66
CA LEU A 653 19.41 -29.83 0.60
C LEU A 653 20.56 -30.75 1.03
N GLN A 654 20.49 -32.05 0.69
CA GLN A 654 21.62 -32.96 0.82
C GLN A 654 22.72 -32.65 -0.22
N GLN A 655 22.36 -32.22 -1.43
CA GLN A 655 23.33 -31.81 -2.45
C GLN A 655 24.06 -30.50 -2.10
N LEU A 656 23.37 -29.50 -1.51
CA LEU A 656 24.02 -28.26 -1.06
C LEU A 656 25.03 -28.50 0.05
N MET A 657 24.75 -29.41 0.98
CA MET A 657 25.71 -29.82 2.02
C MET A 657 26.89 -30.64 1.48
N CYS A 658 26.67 -31.43 0.41
CA CYS A 658 27.73 -32.25 -0.21
C CYS A 658 28.58 -31.52 -1.27
N MET A 659 28.13 -30.38 -1.80
CA MET A 659 28.85 -29.65 -2.86
C MET A 659 29.87 -28.61 -2.37
N GLY A 660 30.03 -28.40 -1.07
CA GLY A 660 31.07 -27.50 -0.54
C GLY A 660 31.00 -26.08 -1.11
N LEU A 661 29.79 -25.52 -1.26
CA LEU A 661 29.54 -24.15 -1.68
C LEU A 661 29.05 -23.29 -0.51
#